data_AF-A0A0U1LWS4-F1
#
_entry.id   AF-A0A0U1LWS4-F1
#
_cell.length_a   1.000
_cell.length_b   1.000
_cell.length_c   1.000
_cell.angle_alpha   90.00
_cell.angle_beta   90.00
_cell.angle_gamma   90.00
#
_symmetry.space_group_name_H-M   'P 1'
#
loop_
_entity.id
_entity.type
_entity.pdbx_description
1 polymer ?
#
loop_
_entity_poly.entity_id
_entity_poly.type
_entity_poly.pdbx_seq_one_letter_code
_entity_poly.pdbx_strand_id
1 'polypeptide(L)'
;MDAAGQASTLGAAEPHALLDQAKNLVSQLYNPSGAAPEHLKLVQERLQELQRLPQGWQLAQGLLDDPDSNTRFFGALTFTVKINQSWTDLSDESVAQLKEHLVRRFVTLVDTQEKYHVIRKLAAAMVALFFRDASWKHPIQDIGAVFRNSAINQQSHSDFENTTLPSLNEAQITGLLCFSTTAAEEATKASNLVRDGGDHPVAESLQDALCLCNYVLGVLLQQISAGTDMADANAGHDALQSCRAWLNVRSSIHFSNLPKQQHLSSTTDLLVQCISVKKLSKTATEIVADMLRTENRLLTDAHHEYILGYLKSEAASELVQSLKEGDYDDDPMAFWELLDSYTAPKSVKLISGALGPSHAQVLSYLDVLFHGPGYPGVDDKLASDLLDWWTTVADDLQDGVDQGLQEARQNLAHAVLNVYNRLRWPSPSESAAWDADERSEFHAFRRDTQDFLLSAFPTLGIELIDLFRQKAVTALDGNDWTELETACFCLSQLSEAIDGDDEAVTHLDAIFSSEKFAVVCLNSDQLPNKTRQTLVDMLGKYQMFFEQNINLLPQVLTFLFSSLNVNSCTNTASRSIGFLSKSCRQALVTEIPVFLRIFTEFQQSSAATTQSLERVVEGIAAVVQALPSEEAKAPYLDELLKPFFVQTASAREDAQRGDVESAHTRGNLALRCIAGIGRGLRSDQDGIIDLESEETASTDNTFWEAHDVQQQLCQCLMVYLDGFPLDHTIVEGVCEVLRAGFTEMNGPFVLKPANIALYLTSIPLGTAGAADVTMGTASSFLASYQSKPMKIQEEAALLFVHVYWAFSLMSQNAEYNDPEVSNSSIAFLTRSLPKYHEILFSLTSAPPPPASHIAVALNGNSQTAPILQTILNFVTNTLGSQEPLPLRSAAQFWTGVLNLPSSTDALTNTSRAIHEYLPSLCHVLVTQLSGLCARSDINHLCEVLKKIIFKFQGQARPHLTASLASVGGPNDQTSPVGTLSKEKERFLAMVIGARGGSTTQEVVRSYWVSCRGAGFAYT
;
A
#
# COMPACT_ATOMS: atom_id res chain seq x y z
N MET A 1 -51.15 8.93 25.06
CA MET A 1 -50.72 7.75 24.28
C MET A 1 -51.23 6.54 25.04
N ASP A 2 -52.39 6.01 24.65
CA ASP A 2 -52.98 4.81 25.25
C ASP A 2 -53.36 3.86 24.12
N ALA A 3 -52.58 2.79 23.98
CA ALA A 3 -52.89 1.65 23.13
C ALA A 3 -52.20 0.43 23.72
N ALA A 4 -52.86 -0.20 24.70
CA ALA A 4 -52.50 -1.51 25.20
C ALA A 4 -53.18 -2.59 24.35
N GLY A 5 -52.40 -3.60 23.96
CA GLY A 5 -52.91 -4.96 23.73
C GLY A 5 -52.52 -5.63 22.41
N GLN A 6 -51.35 -6.27 22.38
CA GLN A 6 -51.20 -7.74 22.30
C GLN A 6 -49.83 -8.15 21.73
N ALA A 7 -48.89 -8.48 22.63
CA ALA A 7 -47.85 -9.50 22.43
C ALA A 7 -47.19 -9.78 23.79
N SER A 8 -47.77 -10.69 24.56
CA SER A 8 -47.18 -11.20 25.80
C SER A 8 -46.20 -12.32 25.47
N THR A 9 -44.90 -12.11 25.76
CA THR A 9 -43.99 -13.05 26.46
C THR A 9 -42.54 -12.56 26.35
N LEU A 10 -42.12 -11.73 27.32
CA LEU A 10 -40.78 -11.59 27.92
C LEU A 10 -40.85 -10.35 28.83
N GLY A 11 -40.40 -10.47 30.08
CA GLY A 11 -40.70 -9.54 31.18
C GLY A 11 -40.51 -8.06 30.82
N ALA A 12 -41.61 -7.31 30.77
CA ALA A 12 -41.59 -5.87 30.56
C ALA A 12 -41.13 -5.19 31.86
N ALA A 13 -39.85 -4.85 31.95
CA ALA A 13 -39.40 -3.84 32.91
C ALA A 13 -40.10 -2.52 32.60
N GLU A 14 -40.58 -1.81 33.63
CA GLU A 14 -41.25 -0.52 33.43
C GLU A 14 -40.31 0.50 32.76
N PRO A 15 -40.80 1.37 31.85
CA PRO A 15 -39.98 2.34 31.12
C PRO A 15 -39.09 3.22 32.02
N HIS A 16 -39.56 3.53 33.24
CA HIS A 16 -38.79 4.29 34.23
C HIS A 16 -37.58 3.52 34.78
N ALA A 17 -37.73 2.22 35.03
CA ALA A 17 -36.63 1.37 35.52
C ALA A 17 -35.52 1.22 34.47
N LEU A 18 -35.88 1.14 33.19
CA LEU A 18 -34.91 1.09 32.09
C LEU A 18 -34.17 2.42 31.90
N LEU A 19 -34.87 3.55 32.09
CA LEU A 19 -34.25 4.88 32.04
C LEU A 19 -33.24 5.06 33.18
N ASP A 20 -33.60 4.71 34.41
CA ASP A 20 -32.68 4.79 35.56
C ASP A 20 -31.49 3.84 35.39
N GLN A 21 -31.72 2.64 34.83
CA GLN A 21 -30.65 1.72 34.47
C GLN A 21 -29.69 2.35 33.45
N ALA A 22 -30.20 2.96 32.38
CA ALA A 22 -29.35 3.61 31.38
C ALA A 22 -28.56 4.79 31.95
N LYS A 23 -29.16 5.65 32.79
CA LYS A 23 -28.45 6.75 33.46
C LYS A 23 -27.27 6.25 34.29
N ASN A 24 -27.51 5.20 35.09
CA ASN A 24 -26.45 4.59 35.90
C ASN A 24 -25.31 4.01 35.04
N LEU A 25 -25.65 3.30 33.96
CA LEU A 25 -24.66 2.72 33.05
C LEU A 25 -23.87 3.80 32.29
N VAL A 26 -24.52 4.88 31.86
CA VAL A 26 -23.85 6.04 31.24
C VAL A 26 -22.88 6.67 32.24
N SER A 27 -23.31 6.91 33.48
CA SER A 27 -22.43 7.44 34.53
C SER A 27 -21.22 6.53 34.79
N GLN A 28 -21.39 5.21 34.76
CA GLN A 28 -20.29 4.25 34.93
C GLN A 28 -19.32 4.26 33.74
N LEU A 29 -19.84 4.43 32.52
CA LEU A 29 -19.01 4.50 31.30
C LEU A 29 -18.14 5.76 31.27
N TYR A 30 -18.68 6.91 31.66
CA TYR A 30 -17.97 8.20 31.63
C TYR A 30 -17.19 8.52 32.92
N ASN A 31 -17.37 7.75 34.00
CA ASN A 31 -16.58 7.85 35.24
C ASN A 31 -15.99 6.48 35.64
N PRO A 32 -15.00 5.95 34.88
CA PRO A 32 -14.51 4.59 35.02
C PRO A 32 -13.56 4.36 36.21
N SER A 33 -13.48 5.25 37.20
CA SER A 33 -12.52 5.19 38.30
C SER A 33 -12.53 3.83 39.03
N GLY A 34 -11.50 3.01 38.77
CA GLY A 34 -11.32 1.68 39.37
C GLY A 34 -12.00 0.51 38.65
N ALA A 35 -12.62 0.71 37.47
CA ALA A 35 -13.28 -0.35 36.70
C ALA A 35 -12.30 -1.14 35.83
N ALA A 36 -12.41 -2.47 35.83
CA ALA A 36 -11.64 -3.35 34.94
C ALA A 36 -12.09 -3.19 33.47
N PRO A 37 -11.19 -3.30 32.46
CA PRO A 37 -11.54 -3.18 31.04
C PRO A 37 -12.67 -4.13 30.60
N GLU A 38 -12.71 -5.35 31.15
CA GLU A 38 -13.78 -6.33 30.87
C GLU A 38 -15.16 -5.85 31.35
N HIS A 39 -15.22 -5.15 32.48
CA HIS A 39 -16.47 -4.61 33.01
C HIS A 39 -16.99 -3.45 32.16
N LEU A 40 -16.10 -2.57 31.68
CA LEU A 40 -16.47 -1.49 30.77
C LEU A 40 -17.00 -2.02 29.44
N LYS A 41 -16.44 -3.13 28.94
CA LYS A 41 -16.96 -3.83 27.76
C LYS A 41 -18.38 -4.34 27.98
N LEU A 42 -18.67 -4.97 29.12
CA LEU A 42 -20.02 -5.41 29.48
C LEU A 42 -21.01 -4.25 29.63
N VAL A 43 -20.58 -3.13 30.23
CA VAL A 43 -21.39 -1.90 30.32
C VAL A 43 -21.73 -1.37 28.93
N GLN A 44 -20.74 -1.33 28.02
CA GLN A 44 -20.93 -0.89 26.64
C GLN A 44 -21.86 -1.83 25.86
N GLU A 45 -21.68 -3.15 25.96
CA GLU A 45 -22.57 -4.16 25.35
C GLU A 45 -24.00 -3.98 25.84
N ARG A 46 -24.20 -3.80 27.16
CA ARG A 46 -25.53 -3.60 27.72
C ARG A 46 -26.17 -2.28 27.27
N LEU A 47 -25.40 -1.21 27.18
CA LEU A 47 -25.87 0.07 26.63
C LEU A 47 -26.28 -0.07 25.15
N GLN A 48 -25.53 -0.83 24.35
CA GLN A 48 -25.90 -1.11 22.95
C GLN A 48 -27.19 -1.95 22.84
N GLU A 49 -27.39 -2.93 23.73
CA GLU A 49 -28.64 -3.69 23.81
C GLU A 49 -29.83 -2.76 24.12
N LEU A 50 -29.69 -1.89 25.12
CA LEU A 50 -30.75 -0.95 25.53
C LEU A 50 -31.14 -0.01 24.38
N GLN A 51 -30.17 0.47 23.59
CA GLN A 51 -30.44 1.33 22.42
C GLN A 51 -31.25 0.64 21.32
N ARG A 52 -31.24 -0.70 21.25
CA ARG A 52 -31.96 -1.48 20.21
C ARG A 52 -33.37 -1.90 20.64
N LEU A 53 -33.70 -1.79 21.93
CA LEU A 53 -35.02 -2.17 22.43
C LEU A 53 -36.15 -1.30 21.84
N PRO A 54 -37.39 -1.80 21.77
CA PRO A 54 -38.56 -1.00 21.37
C PRO A 54 -38.73 0.28 22.20
N GLN A 55 -38.48 0.19 23.52
CA GLN A 55 -38.52 1.31 24.47
C GLN A 55 -37.39 2.35 24.26
N GLY A 56 -36.44 2.09 23.36
CA GLY A 56 -35.30 2.96 23.09
C GLY A 56 -35.68 4.40 22.69
N TRP A 57 -36.86 4.61 22.09
CA TRP A 57 -37.37 5.96 21.77
C TRP A 57 -37.69 6.78 23.03
N GLN A 58 -38.38 6.17 24.01
CA GLN A 58 -38.71 6.80 25.29
C GLN A 58 -37.46 7.00 26.15
N LEU A 59 -36.54 6.04 26.08
CA LEU A 59 -35.25 6.11 26.76
C LEU A 59 -34.40 7.28 26.22
N ALA A 60 -34.30 7.42 24.91
CA ALA A 60 -33.59 8.53 24.28
C ALA A 60 -34.14 9.89 24.70
N GLN A 61 -35.47 10.05 24.73
CA GLN A 61 -36.14 11.26 25.20
C GLN A 61 -35.82 11.55 26.67
N GLY A 62 -36.00 10.57 27.56
CA GLY A 62 -35.74 10.73 28.99
C GLY A 62 -34.27 11.02 29.33
N LEU A 63 -33.32 10.52 28.52
CA LEU A 63 -31.90 10.81 28.67
C LEU A 63 -31.54 12.20 28.13
N LEU A 64 -32.16 12.64 27.04
CA LEU A 64 -31.95 13.98 26.46
C LEU A 64 -32.54 15.10 27.33
N ASP A 65 -33.59 14.80 28.09
CA ASP A 65 -34.23 15.72 29.02
C ASP A 65 -33.49 15.85 30.37
N ASP A 66 -32.55 14.96 30.67
CA ASP A 66 -31.76 14.93 31.91
C ASP A 66 -30.88 16.18 32.11
N PRO A 67 -30.55 16.62 33.34
CA PRO A 67 -29.59 17.71 33.58
C PRO A 67 -28.13 17.41 33.17
N ASP A 68 -27.69 16.15 33.17
CA ASP A 68 -26.29 15.79 32.94
C ASP A 68 -25.89 15.76 31.44
N SER A 69 -24.78 16.43 31.08
CA SER A 69 -24.31 16.53 29.69
C SER A 69 -23.97 15.18 29.05
N ASN A 70 -23.39 14.24 29.81
CA ASN A 70 -23.01 12.92 29.28
C ASN A 70 -24.27 12.08 28.99
N THR A 71 -25.27 12.20 29.85
CA THR A 71 -26.59 11.60 29.69
C THR A 71 -27.32 12.18 28.47
N ARG A 72 -27.27 13.50 28.28
CA ARG A 72 -27.79 14.16 27.07
C ARG A 72 -27.12 13.67 25.79
N PHE A 73 -25.79 13.54 25.79
CA PHE A 73 -25.03 13.01 24.67
C PHE A 73 -25.47 11.58 24.31
N PHE A 74 -25.64 10.72 25.31
CA PHE A 74 -26.09 9.34 25.09
C PHE A 74 -27.56 9.28 24.63
N GLY A 75 -28.42 10.19 25.09
CA GLY A 75 -29.77 10.36 24.58
C GLY A 75 -29.78 10.68 23.08
N ALA A 76 -28.98 11.66 22.66
CA ALA A 76 -28.81 12.01 21.25
C ALA A 76 -28.24 10.84 20.41
N LEU A 77 -27.24 10.11 20.94
CA LEU A 77 -26.72 8.89 20.30
C LEU A 77 -27.79 7.81 20.13
N THR A 78 -28.64 7.62 21.14
CA THR A 78 -29.72 6.63 21.09
C THR A 78 -30.73 7.01 20.02
N PHE A 79 -31.08 8.28 19.89
CA PHE A 79 -31.92 8.75 18.77
C PHE A 79 -31.29 8.44 17.40
N THR A 80 -30.00 8.70 17.20
CA THR A 80 -29.31 8.35 15.94
C THR A 80 -29.45 6.86 15.61
N VAL A 81 -29.26 5.97 16.60
CA VAL A 81 -29.39 4.52 16.41
C VAL A 81 -30.83 4.13 16.05
N LYS A 82 -31.82 4.65 16.79
CA LYS A 82 -33.23 4.33 16.58
C LYS A 82 -33.75 4.83 15.23
N ILE A 83 -33.37 6.03 14.80
CA ILE A 83 -33.71 6.58 13.48
C ILE A 83 -33.13 5.70 12.37
N ASN A 84 -31.93 5.15 12.53
CA ASN A 84 -31.31 4.33 11.49
C ASN A 84 -31.85 2.89 11.43
N GLN A 85 -32.29 2.31 12.55
CA GLN A 85 -32.66 0.89 12.63
C GLN A 85 -34.18 0.64 12.70
N SER A 86 -34.95 1.55 13.27
CA SER A 86 -36.38 1.38 13.61
C SER A 86 -37.27 2.44 12.96
N TRP A 87 -36.85 3.03 11.83
CA TRP A 87 -37.60 4.10 11.16
C TRP A 87 -39.01 3.68 10.74
N THR A 88 -39.16 2.46 10.25
CA THR A 88 -40.42 1.89 9.75
C THR A 88 -41.50 1.76 10.83
N ASP A 89 -41.12 1.88 12.10
CA ASP A 89 -42.03 1.74 13.24
C ASP A 89 -42.78 3.04 13.56
N LEU A 90 -42.45 4.17 12.90
CA LEU A 90 -43.02 5.49 13.16
C LEU A 90 -44.11 5.85 12.14
N SER A 91 -45.20 6.47 12.63
CA SER A 91 -46.19 7.15 11.79
C SER A 91 -45.74 8.57 11.43
N ASP A 92 -46.27 9.15 10.34
CA ASP A 92 -45.98 10.53 9.93
C ASP A 92 -46.22 11.55 11.06
N GLU A 93 -47.27 11.35 11.86
CA GLU A 93 -47.56 12.18 13.04
C GLU A 93 -46.46 12.05 14.12
N SER A 94 -45.96 10.84 14.35
CA SER A 94 -44.87 10.59 15.31
C SER A 94 -43.55 11.19 14.83
N VAL A 95 -43.30 11.16 13.51
CA VAL A 95 -42.14 11.81 12.88
C VAL A 95 -42.20 13.33 13.08
N ALA A 96 -43.37 13.94 12.85
CA ALA A 96 -43.57 15.37 13.07
C ALA A 96 -43.35 15.78 14.54
N GLN A 97 -43.87 15.00 15.50
CA GLN A 97 -43.65 15.22 16.93
C GLN A 97 -42.17 15.06 17.33
N LEU A 98 -41.49 14.05 16.79
CA LEU A 98 -40.06 13.82 17.03
C LEU A 98 -39.22 14.98 16.50
N LYS A 99 -39.51 15.44 15.28
CA LYS A 99 -38.86 16.61 14.67
C LYS A 99 -39.04 17.86 15.52
N GLU A 100 -40.27 18.16 15.95
CA GLU A 100 -40.57 19.28 16.84
C GLU A 100 -39.82 19.20 18.17
N HIS A 101 -39.78 18.02 18.79
CA HIS A 101 -39.06 17.81 20.04
C HIS A 101 -37.55 18.04 19.89
N LEU A 102 -36.91 17.41 18.89
CA LEU A 102 -35.47 17.53 18.69
C LEU A 102 -35.05 18.96 18.33
N VAL A 103 -35.80 19.65 17.45
CA VAL A 103 -35.51 21.05 17.08
C VAL A 103 -35.65 21.98 18.29
N ARG A 104 -36.75 21.86 19.07
CA ARG A 104 -36.91 22.68 20.29
C ARG A 104 -35.82 22.42 21.31
N ARG A 105 -35.42 21.15 21.48
CA ARG A 105 -34.37 20.79 22.42
C ARG A 105 -33.02 21.33 21.97
N PHE A 106 -32.71 21.27 20.68
CA PHE A 106 -31.52 21.86 20.10
C PHE A 106 -31.46 23.37 20.37
N VAL A 107 -32.52 24.10 20.06
CA VAL A 107 -32.63 25.55 20.31
C VAL A 107 -32.44 25.86 21.79
N THR A 108 -33.12 25.12 22.67
CA THR A 108 -33.00 25.30 24.13
C THR A 108 -31.57 25.10 24.60
N LEU A 109 -30.90 24.02 24.15
CA LEU A 109 -29.53 23.71 24.55
C LEU A 109 -28.53 24.76 24.04
N VAL A 110 -28.74 25.31 22.85
CA VAL A 110 -27.95 26.42 22.30
C VAL A 110 -28.17 27.70 23.12
N ASP A 111 -29.41 28.09 23.40
CA ASP A 111 -29.72 29.29 24.19
C ASP A 111 -29.18 29.17 25.64
N THR A 112 -29.14 27.96 26.20
CA THR A 112 -28.52 27.69 27.52
C THR A 112 -27.01 27.49 27.49
N GLN A 113 -26.37 27.58 26.32
CA GLN A 113 -24.92 27.39 26.13
C GLN A 113 -24.40 26.04 26.65
N GLU A 114 -25.08 24.94 26.28
CA GLU A 114 -24.61 23.59 26.57
C GLU A 114 -23.24 23.29 25.91
N LYS A 115 -22.53 22.27 26.40
CA LYS A 115 -21.24 21.84 25.83
C LYS A 115 -21.36 21.50 24.33
N TYR A 116 -20.42 22.01 23.53
CA TYR A 116 -20.38 21.86 22.07
C TYR A 116 -20.55 20.42 21.57
N HIS A 117 -19.91 19.43 22.21
CA HIS A 117 -20.02 18.03 21.77
C HIS A 117 -21.44 17.44 21.92
N VAL A 118 -22.25 17.94 22.87
CA VAL A 118 -23.66 17.54 23.04
C VAL A 118 -24.50 18.16 21.94
N ILE A 119 -24.31 19.46 21.67
CA ILE A 119 -24.99 20.20 20.60
C ILE A 119 -24.70 19.54 19.24
N ARG A 120 -23.43 19.25 18.94
CA ARG A 120 -23.01 18.56 17.71
C ARG A 120 -23.61 17.16 17.59
N LYS A 121 -23.70 16.40 18.69
CA LYS A 121 -24.30 15.06 18.66
C LYS A 121 -25.81 15.10 18.43
N LEU A 122 -26.50 16.07 19.04
CA LEU A 122 -27.92 16.29 18.79
C LEU A 122 -28.18 16.76 17.35
N ALA A 123 -27.32 17.64 16.81
CA ALA A 123 -27.35 17.99 15.39
C ALA A 123 -27.23 16.74 14.51
N ALA A 124 -26.31 15.82 14.81
CA ALA A 124 -26.18 14.56 14.05
C ALA A 124 -27.45 13.68 14.13
N ALA A 125 -28.14 13.66 15.27
CA ALA A 125 -29.43 12.96 15.38
C ALA A 125 -30.54 13.62 14.54
N MET A 126 -30.60 14.95 14.53
CA MET A 126 -31.51 15.71 13.67
C MET A 126 -31.20 15.52 12.18
N VAL A 127 -29.92 15.45 11.82
CA VAL A 127 -29.48 15.17 10.44
C VAL A 127 -29.83 13.75 10.02
N ALA A 128 -29.70 12.77 10.91
CA ALA A 128 -30.19 11.41 10.65
C ALA A 128 -31.71 11.40 10.38
N LEU A 129 -32.48 12.23 11.09
CA LEU A 129 -33.92 12.42 10.82
C LEU A 129 -34.13 13.06 9.43
N PHE A 130 -33.39 14.13 9.11
CA PHE A 130 -33.43 14.78 7.80
C PHE A 130 -33.17 13.82 6.63
N PHE A 131 -32.22 12.88 6.77
CA PHE A 131 -31.96 11.88 5.73
C PHE A 131 -33.07 10.85 5.52
N ARG A 132 -33.98 10.71 6.49
CA ARG A 132 -35.10 9.76 6.44
C ARG A 132 -36.44 10.43 6.11
N ASP A 133 -36.60 11.70 6.47
CA ASP A 133 -37.78 12.52 6.21
C ASP A 133 -37.59 13.42 4.98
N ALA A 134 -37.95 12.90 3.81
CA ALA A 134 -37.88 13.64 2.55
C ALA A 134 -38.81 14.88 2.50
N SER A 135 -39.73 15.05 3.46
CA SER A 135 -40.59 16.24 3.52
C SER A 135 -39.85 17.47 4.09
N TRP A 136 -38.73 17.26 4.79
CA TRP A 136 -37.99 18.34 5.44
C TRP A 136 -36.99 19.02 4.49
N LYS A 137 -37.44 20.02 3.73
CA LYS A 137 -36.63 20.62 2.67
C LYS A 137 -35.58 21.64 3.11
N HIS A 138 -35.90 22.51 4.08
CA HIS A 138 -35.06 23.63 4.50
C HIS A 138 -34.74 23.58 6.01
N PRO A 139 -33.99 22.56 6.49
CA PRO A 139 -33.72 22.40 7.91
C PRO A 139 -32.97 23.57 8.54
N ILE A 140 -32.04 24.20 7.80
CA ILE A 140 -31.28 25.35 8.30
C ILE A 140 -32.21 26.56 8.48
N GLN A 141 -33.07 26.87 7.50
CA GLN A 141 -34.02 27.98 7.63
C GLN A 141 -35.04 27.73 8.74
N ASP A 142 -35.57 26.50 8.82
CA ASP A 142 -36.55 26.11 9.82
C ASP A 142 -36.00 26.30 11.25
N ILE A 143 -34.77 25.83 11.51
CA ILE A 143 -34.11 26.01 12.82
C ILE A 143 -33.88 27.51 13.10
N GLY A 144 -33.41 28.27 12.11
CA GLY A 144 -33.25 29.73 12.22
C GLY A 144 -34.55 30.45 12.58
N ALA A 145 -35.67 30.04 11.99
CA ALA A 145 -36.99 30.61 12.30
C ALA A 145 -37.46 30.28 13.73
N VAL A 146 -37.12 29.09 14.25
CA VAL A 146 -37.44 28.71 15.64
C VAL A 146 -36.64 29.52 16.66
N PHE A 147 -35.36 29.79 16.40
CA PHE A 147 -34.57 30.72 17.22
C PHE A 147 -35.22 32.11 17.32
N ARG A 148 -35.83 32.58 16.22
CA ARG A 148 -36.50 33.89 16.17
C ARG A 148 -37.84 33.95 16.89
N ASN A 149 -38.74 32.98 16.67
CA ASN A 149 -40.17 33.10 17.05
C ASN A 149 -40.69 32.06 18.05
N SER A 150 -39.84 31.18 18.61
CA SER A 150 -40.18 30.14 19.61
C SER A 150 -41.30 29.13 19.25
N ALA A 151 -42.00 29.28 18.12
CA ALA A 151 -43.09 28.41 17.67
C ALA A 151 -42.83 27.87 16.25
N ILE A 152 -42.99 26.55 16.07
CA ILE A 152 -42.93 25.83 14.78
C ILE A 152 -44.32 25.89 14.15
N ASN A 153 -44.76 27.05 13.67
CA ASN A 153 -46.01 27.14 12.91
C ASN A 153 -45.71 27.39 11.43
N GLN A 154 -46.01 26.34 10.64
CA GLN A 154 -46.28 26.26 9.21
C GLN A 154 -45.91 27.49 8.36
N GLN A 155 -44.91 27.30 7.49
CA GLN A 155 -44.72 27.98 6.19
C GLN A 155 -45.08 29.47 6.16
N SER A 156 -44.54 30.24 7.11
CA SER A 156 -44.37 31.66 6.87
C SER A 156 -43.11 31.80 6.02
N HIS A 157 -43.26 32.15 4.73
CA HIS A 157 -42.16 32.57 3.87
C HIS A 157 -41.52 33.86 4.43
N SER A 158 -40.82 33.77 5.55
CA SER A 158 -39.98 34.85 6.07
C SER A 158 -38.66 34.81 5.32
N ASP A 159 -38.23 35.97 4.83
CA ASP A 159 -36.95 36.12 4.17
C ASP A 159 -35.80 35.76 5.14
N PHE A 160 -35.14 34.62 4.87
CA PHE A 160 -34.09 34.07 5.72
C PHE A 160 -32.91 35.05 5.85
N GLU A 161 -32.45 35.59 4.72
CA GLU A 161 -31.29 36.47 4.63
C GLU A 161 -31.56 37.84 5.27
N ASN A 162 -32.69 38.47 4.94
CA ASN A 162 -32.93 39.87 5.33
C ASN A 162 -33.67 40.04 6.65
N THR A 163 -34.34 39.00 7.17
CA THR A 163 -35.16 39.13 8.39
C THR A 163 -34.84 38.15 9.50
N THR A 164 -34.46 36.92 9.18
CA THR A 164 -34.18 35.91 10.19
C THR A 164 -32.75 36.05 10.71
N LEU A 165 -31.75 35.97 9.84
CA LEU A 165 -30.34 36.06 10.23
C LEU A 165 -29.99 37.34 11.02
N PRO A 166 -30.47 38.55 10.64
CA PRO A 166 -30.17 39.78 11.38
C PRO A 166 -30.81 39.87 12.77
N SER A 167 -31.76 38.99 13.09
CA SER A 167 -32.43 38.96 14.40
C SER A 167 -31.78 38.01 15.41
N LEU A 168 -30.86 37.15 14.96
CA LEU A 168 -30.22 36.15 15.79
C LEU A 168 -29.03 36.74 16.54
N ASN A 169 -28.79 36.24 17.75
CA ASN A 169 -27.57 36.56 18.51
C ASN A 169 -26.40 35.63 18.10
N GLU A 170 -25.20 35.92 18.59
CA GLU A 170 -23.98 35.18 18.25
C GLU A 170 -24.07 33.68 18.60
N ALA A 171 -24.57 33.32 19.79
CA ALA A 171 -24.71 31.93 20.20
C ALA A 171 -25.68 31.14 19.28
N GLN A 172 -26.76 31.79 18.84
CA GLN A 172 -27.73 31.21 17.92
C GLN A 172 -27.14 31.03 16.51
N ILE A 173 -26.35 32.01 16.03
CA ILE A 173 -25.62 31.90 14.75
C ILE A 173 -24.61 30.76 14.80
N THR A 174 -23.77 30.68 15.84
CA THR A 174 -22.80 29.58 16.02
C THR A 174 -23.51 28.22 16.16
N GLY A 175 -24.63 28.15 16.88
CA GLY A 175 -25.45 26.94 16.95
C GLY A 175 -25.98 26.51 15.58
N LEU A 176 -26.44 27.45 14.76
CA LEU A 176 -26.92 27.18 13.40
C LEU A 176 -25.78 26.74 12.46
N LEU A 177 -24.60 27.35 12.56
CA LEU A 177 -23.39 26.94 11.83
C LEU A 177 -22.90 25.55 12.24
N CYS A 178 -23.01 25.19 13.52
CA CYS A 178 -22.71 23.84 14.02
C CYS A 178 -23.63 22.79 13.38
N PHE A 179 -24.94 23.07 13.32
CA PHE A 179 -25.89 22.20 12.62
C PHE A 179 -25.56 22.11 11.13
N SER A 180 -25.32 23.23 10.47
CA SER A 180 -24.94 23.30 9.05
C SER A 180 -23.72 22.44 8.73
N THR A 181 -22.64 22.58 9.50
CA THR A 181 -21.40 21.81 9.32
C THR A 181 -21.64 20.31 9.52
N THR A 182 -22.41 19.95 10.56
CA THR A 182 -22.75 18.55 10.85
C THR A 182 -23.60 17.93 9.73
N ALA A 183 -24.53 18.70 9.16
CA ALA A 183 -25.35 18.25 8.03
C ALA A 183 -24.51 17.94 6.79
N ALA A 184 -23.52 18.79 6.50
CA ALA A 184 -22.61 18.58 5.38
C ALA A 184 -21.73 17.32 5.57
N GLU A 185 -21.09 17.17 6.74
CA GLU A 185 -20.23 16.01 7.03
C GLU A 185 -20.97 14.67 6.91
N GLU A 186 -22.20 14.60 7.42
CA GLU A 186 -23.01 13.37 7.34
C GLU A 186 -23.57 13.15 5.92
N ALA A 187 -23.83 14.19 5.14
CA ALA A 187 -24.23 14.05 3.74
C ALA A 187 -23.13 13.36 2.91
N THR A 188 -21.88 13.74 3.12
CA THR A 188 -20.73 13.11 2.46
C THR A 188 -20.61 11.63 2.85
N LYS A 189 -20.80 11.29 4.12
CA LYS A 189 -20.81 9.88 4.59
C LYS A 189 -21.98 9.07 4.02
N ALA A 190 -23.14 9.71 3.85
CA ALA A 190 -24.37 9.11 3.35
C ALA A 190 -24.56 9.25 1.82
N SER A 191 -23.50 9.53 1.06
CA SER A 191 -23.56 9.87 -0.36
C SER A 191 -24.36 8.88 -1.22
N ASN A 192 -24.29 7.58 -0.93
CA ASN A 192 -25.08 6.55 -1.62
C ASN A 192 -26.59 6.66 -1.37
N LEU A 193 -27.00 6.93 -0.13
CA LEU A 193 -28.41 7.14 0.22
C LEU A 193 -28.98 8.37 -0.49
N VAL A 194 -28.15 9.42 -0.59
CA VAL A 194 -28.49 10.66 -1.30
C VAL A 194 -28.57 10.43 -2.82
N ARG A 195 -27.70 9.59 -3.39
CA ARG A 195 -27.67 9.25 -4.83
C ARG A 195 -28.82 8.35 -5.27
N ASP A 196 -29.15 7.31 -4.51
CA ASP A 196 -30.23 6.35 -4.86
C ASP A 196 -31.64 6.98 -4.79
N GLY A 197 -31.81 8.02 -3.97
CA GLY A 197 -33.09 8.72 -3.78
C GLY A 197 -33.48 9.70 -4.90
N GLY A 198 -32.54 10.11 -5.76
CA GLY A 198 -32.76 10.99 -6.93
C GLY A 198 -33.16 12.45 -6.65
N ASP A 199 -33.81 12.74 -5.52
CA ASP A 199 -34.43 14.04 -5.18
C ASP A 199 -34.25 14.43 -3.69
N HIS A 200 -33.16 14.02 -3.03
CA HIS A 200 -32.97 14.34 -1.61
C HIS A 200 -32.73 15.86 -1.38
N PRO A 201 -33.34 16.51 -0.37
CA PRO A 201 -33.25 17.96 -0.12
C PRO A 201 -31.89 18.53 0.34
N VAL A 202 -30.79 17.81 0.08
CA VAL A 202 -29.42 18.26 0.42
C VAL A 202 -29.01 19.45 -0.44
N ALA A 203 -29.51 19.55 -1.68
CA ALA A 203 -29.21 20.68 -2.56
C ALA A 203 -29.79 22.00 -2.02
N GLU A 204 -31.00 21.96 -1.46
CA GLU A 204 -31.64 23.08 -0.78
C GLU A 204 -30.86 23.49 0.47
N SER A 205 -30.42 22.51 1.27
CA SER A 205 -29.60 22.76 2.46
C SER A 205 -28.24 23.37 2.12
N LEU A 206 -27.62 22.97 1.00
CA LEU A 206 -26.40 23.61 0.49
C LEU A 206 -26.65 25.11 0.20
N GLN A 207 -27.77 25.46 -0.43
CA GLN A 207 -28.09 26.86 -0.71
C GLN A 207 -28.30 27.66 0.59
N ASP A 208 -29.03 27.09 1.54
CA ASP A 208 -29.31 27.72 2.85
C ASP A 208 -28.02 27.95 3.64
N ALA A 209 -27.11 26.97 3.62
CA ALA A 209 -25.82 27.06 4.28
C ALA A 209 -24.92 28.14 3.66
N LEU A 210 -24.84 28.22 2.33
CA LEU A 210 -24.08 29.26 1.65
C LEU A 210 -24.67 30.66 1.94
N CYS A 211 -25.99 30.80 2.02
CA CYS A 211 -26.63 32.05 2.45
C CYS A 211 -26.23 32.45 3.87
N LEU A 212 -26.27 31.50 4.82
CA LEU A 212 -25.83 31.71 6.19
C LEU A 212 -24.36 32.14 6.27
N CYS A 213 -23.46 31.44 5.56
CA CYS A 213 -22.05 31.79 5.53
C CYS A 213 -21.80 33.18 4.92
N ASN A 214 -22.47 33.51 3.81
CA ASN A 214 -22.37 34.82 3.17
C ASN A 214 -22.76 35.96 4.12
N TYR A 215 -23.86 35.78 4.87
CA TYR A 215 -24.30 36.77 5.85
C TYR A 215 -23.24 37.01 6.92
N VAL A 216 -22.75 35.94 7.55
CA VAL A 216 -21.76 36.03 8.64
C VAL A 216 -20.45 36.65 8.15
N LEU A 217 -19.88 36.14 7.05
CA LEU A 217 -18.63 36.67 6.50
C LEU A 217 -18.80 38.11 5.99
N GLY A 218 -19.93 38.45 5.38
CA GLY A 218 -20.23 39.80 4.91
C GLY A 218 -20.33 40.83 6.05
N VAL A 219 -21.03 40.49 7.14
CA VAL A 219 -21.11 41.36 8.33
C VAL A 219 -19.72 41.56 8.94
N LEU A 220 -18.93 40.49 9.05
CA LEU A 220 -17.58 40.56 9.60
C LEU A 220 -16.66 41.45 8.77
N LEU A 221 -16.62 41.25 7.44
CA LEU A 221 -15.79 42.07 6.55
C LEU A 221 -16.22 43.54 6.54
N GLN A 222 -17.52 43.83 6.64
CA GLN A 222 -18.01 45.21 6.80
C GLN A 222 -17.54 45.84 8.12
N GLN A 223 -17.62 45.13 9.25
CA GLN A 223 -17.15 45.62 10.55
C GLN A 223 -15.65 45.91 10.55
N ILE A 224 -14.87 45.06 9.89
CA ILE A 224 -13.43 45.23 9.71
C ILE A 224 -13.14 46.47 8.87
N SER A 225 -13.86 46.66 7.74
CA SER A 225 -13.71 47.85 6.90
C SER A 225 -14.10 49.16 7.61
N ALA A 226 -15.00 49.07 8.60
CA ALA A 226 -15.42 50.19 9.44
C ALA A 226 -14.46 50.49 10.60
N GLY A 227 -13.37 49.72 10.77
CA GLY A 227 -12.34 49.96 11.79
C GLY A 227 -12.74 49.53 13.21
N THR A 228 -13.69 48.60 13.35
CA THR A 228 -14.11 48.08 14.65
C THR A 228 -13.12 47.02 15.15
N ASP A 229 -12.68 47.11 16.40
CA ASP A 229 -11.75 46.14 16.99
C ASP A 229 -12.49 44.82 17.26
N MET A 230 -12.05 43.75 16.59
CA MET A 230 -12.66 42.42 16.65
C MET A 230 -12.22 41.74 17.94
N ALA A 231 -13.04 41.71 19.00
CA ALA A 231 -12.67 40.97 20.21
C ALA A 231 -12.66 39.44 19.96
N ASP A 232 -13.73 38.88 19.38
CA ASP A 232 -13.88 37.45 19.06
C ASP A 232 -14.26 37.22 17.58
N ALA A 233 -13.55 36.32 16.89
CA ALA A 233 -13.77 35.98 15.48
C ALA A 233 -14.37 34.57 15.30
N ASN A 234 -14.94 33.99 16.36
CA ASN A 234 -15.37 32.58 16.42
C ASN A 234 -16.46 32.27 15.38
N ALA A 235 -17.47 33.13 15.26
CA ALA A 235 -18.51 32.97 14.24
C ALA A 235 -17.96 32.99 12.80
N GLY A 236 -16.87 33.73 12.56
CA GLY A 236 -16.19 33.74 11.26
C GLY A 236 -15.47 32.42 10.96
N HIS A 237 -14.78 31.84 11.95
CA HIS A 237 -14.16 30.53 11.83
C HIS A 237 -15.21 29.44 11.59
N ASP A 238 -16.31 29.45 12.36
CA ASP A 238 -17.41 28.50 12.19
C ASP A 238 -18.06 28.62 10.80
N ALA A 239 -18.18 29.84 10.26
CA ALA A 239 -18.68 30.09 8.91
C ALA A 239 -17.74 29.52 7.83
N LEU A 240 -16.42 29.72 7.99
CA LEU A 240 -15.41 29.15 7.08
C LEU A 240 -15.40 27.61 7.13
N GLN A 241 -15.49 27.01 8.32
CA GLN A 241 -15.59 25.54 8.46
C GLN A 241 -16.88 24.99 7.83
N SER A 242 -18.00 25.68 8.00
CA SER A 242 -19.26 25.36 7.31
C SER A 242 -19.08 25.45 5.78
N CYS A 243 -18.43 26.50 5.27
CA CYS A 243 -18.10 26.60 3.83
C CYS A 243 -17.28 25.40 3.35
N ARG A 244 -16.19 25.04 4.04
CA ARG A 244 -15.33 23.90 3.69
C ARG A 244 -16.11 22.60 3.61
N ALA A 245 -16.94 22.33 4.62
CA ALA A 245 -17.74 21.11 4.68
C ALA A 245 -18.74 21.02 3.51
N TRP A 246 -19.40 22.12 3.15
CA TRP A 246 -20.36 22.15 2.04
C TRP A 246 -19.71 22.14 0.65
N LEU A 247 -18.50 22.69 0.49
CA LEU A 247 -17.69 22.52 -0.72
C LEU A 247 -17.34 21.04 -0.94
N ASN A 248 -16.99 20.32 0.13
CA ASN A 248 -16.73 18.87 0.07
C ASN A 248 -17.98 18.05 -0.31
N VAL A 249 -19.17 18.44 0.16
CA VAL A 249 -20.42 17.80 -0.26
C VAL A 249 -20.65 17.99 -1.77
N ARG A 250 -20.40 19.19 -2.28
CA ARG A 250 -20.54 19.52 -3.70
C ARG A 250 -19.59 18.72 -4.58
N SER A 251 -18.34 18.54 -4.16
CA SER A 251 -17.37 17.73 -4.92
C SER A 251 -17.70 16.24 -4.87
N SER A 252 -18.23 15.75 -3.74
CA SER A 252 -18.52 14.33 -3.50
C SER A 252 -19.86 13.84 -4.05
N ILE A 253 -20.87 14.71 -4.20
CA ILE A 253 -22.23 14.34 -4.59
C ILE A 253 -22.64 15.06 -5.88
N HIS A 254 -23.03 14.29 -6.90
CA HIS A 254 -23.55 14.84 -8.15
C HIS A 254 -25.01 15.26 -8.00
N PHE A 255 -25.27 16.56 -8.04
CA PHE A 255 -26.63 17.12 -8.01
C PHE A 255 -27.18 17.30 -9.43
N SER A 256 -28.35 16.73 -9.72
CA SER A 256 -29.03 16.81 -11.03
C SER A 256 -29.61 18.20 -11.31
N ASN A 257 -30.08 18.91 -10.28
CA ASN A 257 -30.63 20.25 -10.35
C ASN A 257 -29.95 21.14 -9.29
N LEU A 258 -29.00 21.98 -9.69
CA LEU A 258 -28.39 23.00 -8.81
C LEU A 258 -29.09 24.35 -9.05
N PRO A 259 -29.89 24.86 -8.10
CA PRO A 259 -30.44 26.21 -8.19
C PRO A 259 -29.34 27.28 -8.04
N LYS A 260 -29.59 28.44 -8.68
CA LYS A 260 -28.77 29.69 -8.77
C LYS A 260 -27.35 29.67 -8.15
N GLN A 261 -26.34 29.76 -9.04
CA GLN A 261 -24.91 29.97 -8.73
C GLN A 261 -24.57 31.24 -7.90
N GLN A 262 -25.53 32.11 -7.59
CA GLN A 262 -25.29 33.44 -7.01
C GLN A 262 -24.72 33.41 -5.58
N HIS A 263 -25.21 32.51 -4.71
CA HIS A 263 -24.67 32.41 -3.35
C HIS A 263 -23.28 31.76 -3.35
N LEU A 264 -23.01 30.84 -4.28
CA LEU A 264 -21.70 30.19 -4.39
C LEU A 264 -20.63 31.19 -4.84
N SER A 265 -20.90 32.00 -5.88
CA SER A 265 -19.96 33.04 -6.31
C SER A 265 -19.69 34.03 -5.17
N SER A 266 -20.75 34.52 -4.51
CA SER A 266 -20.61 35.44 -3.38
C SER A 266 -19.80 34.83 -2.22
N THR A 267 -19.98 33.53 -1.96
CA THR A 267 -19.24 32.83 -0.88
C THR A 267 -17.77 32.76 -1.24
N THR A 268 -17.44 32.41 -2.48
CA THR A 268 -16.06 32.39 -2.97
C THR A 268 -15.42 33.78 -2.87
N ASP A 269 -16.13 34.83 -3.30
CA ASP A 269 -15.65 36.22 -3.24
C ASP A 269 -15.30 36.63 -1.79
N LEU A 270 -16.20 36.35 -0.84
CA LEU A 270 -16.01 36.69 0.58
C LEU A 270 -14.90 35.83 1.23
N LEU A 271 -14.86 34.54 0.89
CA LEU A 271 -13.85 33.61 1.42
C LEU A 271 -12.44 34.01 0.97
N VAL A 272 -12.27 34.34 -0.32
CA VAL A 272 -10.97 34.81 -0.84
C VAL A 272 -10.56 36.12 -0.20
N GLN A 273 -11.48 37.04 0.11
CA GLN A 273 -11.17 38.28 0.84
C GLN A 273 -10.71 38.02 2.28
N CYS A 274 -11.16 36.92 2.91
CA CYS A 274 -10.80 36.59 4.28
C CYS A 274 -9.31 36.21 4.45
N ILE A 275 -8.58 35.85 3.39
CA ILE A 275 -7.13 35.55 3.48
C ILE A 275 -6.33 36.77 3.98
N SER A 276 -6.81 37.98 3.68
CA SER A 276 -6.19 39.24 4.10
C SER A 276 -6.58 39.67 5.52
N VAL A 277 -7.48 38.93 6.18
CA VAL A 277 -7.96 39.23 7.54
C VAL A 277 -7.14 38.45 8.55
N LYS A 278 -6.24 39.12 9.28
CA LYS A 278 -5.27 38.47 10.21
C LYS A 278 -5.88 37.39 11.10
N LYS A 279 -7.07 37.60 11.68
CA LYS A 279 -7.73 36.62 12.57
C LYS A 279 -8.37 35.42 11.87
N LEU A 280 -8.65 35.50 10.57
CA LEU A 280 -9.28 34.44 9.77
C LEU A 280 -8.34 33.86 8.72
N SER A 281 -7.17 34.47 8.54
CA SER A 281 -6.25 34.25 7.44
C SER A 281 -5.86 32.78 7.32
N LYS A 282 -5.48 32.13 8.42
CA LYS A 282 -5.14 30.69 8.46
C LYS A 282 -6.21 29.81 7.82
N THR A 283 -7.41 29.78 8.42
CA THR A 283 -8.51 28.92 7.96
C THR A 283 -8.96 29.29 6.55
N ALA A 284 -8.98 30.57 6.20
CA ALA A 284 -9.31 31.00 4.84
C ALA A 284 -8.26 30.52 3.83
N THR A 285 -6.98 30.63 4.17
CA THR A 285 -5.83 30.23 3.34
C THR A 285 -5.85 28.72 3.09
N GLU A 286 -6.05 27.90 4.12
CA GLU A 286 -6.23 26.44 3.99
C GLU A 286 -7.36 26.08 3.03
N ILE A 287 -8.52 26.76 3.14
CA ILE A 287 -9.66 26.49 2.26
C ILE A 287 -9.37 26.93 0.82
N VAL A 288 -8.74 28.10 0.61
CA VAL A 288 -8.37 28.57 -0.73
C VAL A 288 -7.33 27.62 -1.36
N ALA A 289 -6.36 27.13 -0.59
CA ALA A 289 -5.38 26.13 -1.04
C ALA A 289 -6.10 24.84 -1.48
N ASP A 290 -7.02 24.32 -0.67
CA ASP A 290 -7.85 23.16 -1.02
C ASP A 290 -8.68 23.40 -2.30
N MET A 291 -9.25 24.61 -2.45
CA MET A 291 -10.02 24.98 -3.64
C MET A 291 -9.15 25.04 -4.90
N LEU A 292 -7.92 25.57 -4.81
CA LEU A 292 -6.97 25.58 -5.92
C LEU A 292 -6.61 24.15 -6.36
N ARG A 293 -6.45 23.22 -5.41
CA ARG A 293 -6.12 21.80 -5.68
C ARG A 293 -7.30 21.02 -6.26
N THR A 294 -8.50 21.19 -5.71
CA THR A 294 -9.64 20.28 -5.97
C THR A 294 -10.75 20.87 -6.84
N GLU A 295 -10.99 22.19 -6.77
CA GLU A 295 -12.17 22.86 -7.33
C GLU A 295 -11.80 24.19 -8.01
N ASN A 296 -10.64 24.26 -8.68
CA ASN A 296 -10.11 25.49 -9.28
C ASN A 296 -11.10 26.18 -10.26
N ARG A 297 -11.98 25.39 -10.88
CA ARG A 297 -13.09 25.88 -11.74
C ARG A 297 -14.06 26.86 -11.05
N LEU A 298 -14.09 26.89 -9.71
CA LEU A 298 -14.90 27.83 -8.93
C LEU A 298 -14.22 29.20 -8.76
N LEU A 299 -12.92 29.29 -9.02
CA LEU A 299 -12.14 30.51 -8.90
C LEU A 299 -12.12 31.26 -10.24
N THR A 300 -12.46 32.54 -10.21
CA THR A 300 -12.43 33.42 -11.37
C THR A 300 -11.03 34.03 -11.55
N ASP A 301 -10.76 34.67 -12.69
CA ASP A 301 -9.50 35.39 -12.90
C ASP A 301 -9.29 36.49 -11.85
N ALA A 302 -10.36 37.18 -11.44
CA ALA A 302 -10.31 38.19 -10.37
C ALA A 302 -9.88 37.58 -9.02
N HIS A 303 -10.30 36.34 -8.72
CA HIS A 303 -9.83 35.63 -7.51
C HIS A 303 -8.35 35.31 -7.60
N HIS A 304 -7.87 34.84 -8.76
CA HIS A 304 -6.46 34.56 -8.97
C HIS A 304 -5.58 35.82 -8.87
N GLU A 305 -6.08 36.97 -9.34
CA GLU A 305 -5.42 38.26 -9.18
C GLU A 305 -5.39 38.71 -7.72
N TYR A 306 -6.49 38.52 -6.97
CA TYR A 306 -6.54 38.83 -5.54
C TYR A 306 -5.57 37.98 -4.73
N ILE A 307 -5.55 36.67 -4.97
CA ILE A 307 -4.61 35.73 -4.33
C ILE A 307 -3.16 36.14 -4.65
N LEU A 308 -2.86 36.48 -5.91
CA LEU A 308 -1.54 36.99 -6.28
C LEU A 308 -1.20 38.30 -5.55
N GLY A 309 -2.18 39.19 -5.41
CA GLY A 309 -2.04 40.43 -4.63
C GLY A 309 -1.68 40.15 -3.17
N TYR A 310 -2.34 39.17 -2.55
CA TYR A 310 -2.04 38.72 -1.19
C TYR A 310 -0.65 38.09 -1.07
N LEU A 311 -0.27 37.17 -1.98
CA LEU A 311 1.07 36.56 -2.00
C LEU A 311 2.18 37.61 -2.09
N LYS A 312 1.92 38.76 -2.72
CA LYS A 312 2.89 39.85 -2.86
C LYS A 312 2.85 40.88 -1.74
N SER A 313 1.94 40.73 -0.79
CA SER A 313 1.76 41.68 0.31
C SER A 313 2.94 41.68 1.28
N GLU A 314 3.02 42.73 2.10
CA GLU A 314 3.99 42.82 3.20
C GLU A 314 3.78 41.70 4.22
N ALA A 315 2.51 41.36 4.52
CA ALA A 315 2.17 40.24 5.41
C ALA A 315 2.69 38.89 4.87
N ALA A 316 2.58 38.64 3.56
CA ALA A 316 3.15 37.46 2.95
C ALA A 316 4.69 37.44 3.03
N SER A 317 5.34 38.59 2.87
CA SER A 317 6.80 38.70 3.02
C SER A 317 7.26 38.41 4.46
N GLU A 318 6.51 38.85 5.47
CA GLU A 318 6.75 38.51 6.89
C GLU A 318 6.61 37.00 7.14
N LEU A 319 5.58 36.36 6.56
CA LEU A 319 5.38 34.91 6.67
C LEU A 319 6.50 34.11 5.99
N VAL A 320 6.94 34.53 4.80
CA VAL A 320 8.11 33.91 4.11
C VAL A 320 9.37 34.05 4.95
N GLN A 321 9.61 35.21 5.56
CA GLN A 321 10.77 35.41 6.43
C GLN A 321 10.69 34.54 7.69
N SER A 322 9.49 34.37 8.26
CA SER A 322 9.26 33.49 9.42
C SER A 322 9.57 32.03 9.07
N LEU A 323 9.06 31.54 7.93
CA LEU A 323 9.38 30.20 7.42
C LEU A 323 10.88 30.00 7.21
N LYS A 324 11.56 31.00 6.63
CA LYS A 324 13.02 30.96 6.42
C LYS A 324 13.82 30.91 7.72
N GLU A 325 13.31 31.53 8.78
CA GLU A 325 13.95 31.52 10.11
C GLU A 325 13.66 30.24 10.90
N GLY A 326 12.82 29.34 10.37
CA GLY A 326 12.46 28.07 11.01
C GLY A 326 11.17 28.12 11.84
N ASP A 327 10.36 29.17 11.69
CA ASP A 327 9.04 29.23 12.30
C ASP A 327 8.02 28.49 11.43
N TYR A 328 7.72 27.26 11.84
CA TYR A 328 6.76 26.36 11.18
C TYR A 328 5.44 26.26 11.95
N ASP A 329 5.06 27.34 12.64
CA ASP A 329 3.74 27.43 13.24
C ASP A 329 2.63 27.39 12.17
N ASP A 330 1.40 27.28 12.65
CA ASP A 330 0.20 27.10 11.86
C ASP A 330 -0.02 28.16 10.76
N ASP A 331 0.24 29.44 11.03
CA ASP A 331 -0.01 30.54 10.08
C ASP A 331 1.01 30.54 8.91
N PRO A 332 2.34 30.49 9.16
CA PRO A 332 3.34 30.31 8.11
C PRO A 332 3.12 29.06 7.26
N MET A 333 2.72 27.94 7.87
CA MET A 333 2.52 26.68 7.15
C MET A 333 1.27 26.73 6.25
N ALA A 334 0.17 27.32 6.73
CA ALA A 334 -1.01 27.56 5.89
C ALA A 334 -0.64 28.44 4.68
N PHE A 335 0.22 29.44 4.86
CA PHE A 335 0.72 30.26 3.76
C PHE A 335 1.53 29.44 2.74
N TRP A 336 2.42 28.55 3.20
CA TRP A 336 3.14 27.62 2.32
C TRP A 336 2.17 26.78 1.48
N GLU A 337 1.14 26.19 2.09
CA GLU A 337 0.14 25.40 1.36
C GLU A 337 -0.58 26.21 0.27
N LEU A 338 -0.87 27.48 0.52
CA LEU A 338 -1.46 28.38 -0.48
C LEU A 338 -0.46 28.71 -1.59
N LEU A 339 0.80 28.99 -1.24
CA LEU A 339 1.85 29.28 -2.20
C LEU A 339 2.04 28.09 -3.15
N ASP A 340 2.22 26.89 -2.59
CA ASP A 340 2.35 25.63 -3.32
C ASP A 340 1.13 25.39 -4.23
N SER A 341 -0.08 25.42 -3.68
CA SER A 341 -1.32 25.17 -4.45
C SER A 341 -1.54 26.18 -5.57
N TYR A 342 -1.06 27.42 -5.40
CA TYR A 342 -1.16 28.45 -6.42
C TYR A 342 -0.13 28.28 -7.55
N THR A 343 1.10 27.87 -7.20
CA THR A 343 2.23 27.78 -8.14
C THR A 343 2.27 26.45 -8.87
N ALA A 344 1.95 25.33 -8.21
CA ALA A 344 2.00 23.97 -8.78
C ALA A 344 1.33 23.85 -10.17
N PRO A 345 0.06 24.26 -10.39
CA PRO A 345 -0.58 24.11 -11.71
C PRO A 345 -0.03 25.07 -12.79
N LYS A 346 0.85 26.01 -12.43
CA LYS A 346 1.42 27.03 -13.32
C LYS A 346 2.95 26.99 -13.34
N SER A 347 3.53 25.92 -12.83
CA SER A 347 4.92 25.86 -12.41
C SER A 347 5.90 26.01 -13.59
N VAL A 348 5.69 25.30 -14.70
CA VAL A 348 6.47 25.46 -15.95
C VAL A 348 6.38 26.88 -16.50
N LYS A 349 5.18 27.48 -16.50
CA LYS A 349 4.96 28.87 -16.95
C LYS A 349 5.59 29.90 -16.01
N LEU A 350 5.69 29.57 -14.72
CA LEU A 350 6.34 30.40 -13.72
C LEU A 350 7.85 30.43 -13.94
N ILE A 351 8.49 29.26 -14.08
CA ILE A 351 9.95 29.18 -14.27
C ILE A 351 10.41 29.62 -15.67
N SER A 352 9.56 29.53 -16.69
CA SER A 352 9.86 30.06 -18.03
C SER A 352 9.65 31.58 -18.15
N GLY A 353 9.11 32.23 -17.11
CA GLY A 353 8.79 33.66 -17.13
C GLY A 353 7.55 34.02 -17.96
N ALA A 354 6.82 33.03 -18.51
CA ALA A 354 5.64 33.24 -19.35
C ALA A 354 4.47 33.92 -18.63
N LEU A 355 4.41 33.83 -17.29
CA LEU A 355 3.39 34.54 -16.48
C LEU A 355 3.67 36.05 -16.34
N GLY A 356 4.85 36.53 -16.74
CA GLY A 356 5.22 37.93 -16.70
C GLY A 356 5.80 38.39 -15.35
N PRO A 357 6.19 39.68 -15.25
CA PRO A 357 6.94 40.21 -14.11
C PRO A 357 6.13 40.27 -12.81
N SER A 358 4.79 40.18 -12.90
CA SER A 358 3.91 40.16 -11.72
C SER A 358 4.19 38.96 -10.80
N HIS A 359 4.73 37.86 -11.34
CA HIS A 359 4.95 36.60 -10.64
C HIS A 359 6.40 36.38 -10.20
N ALA A 360 7.33 37.29 -10.54
CA ALA A 360 8.75 37.16 -10.21
C ALA A 360 9.01 37.07 -8.69
N GLN A 361 8.23 37.80 -7.89
CA GLN A 361 8.32 37.76 -6.43
C GLN A 361 7.93 36.39 -5.86
N VAL A 362 6.90 35.75 -6.42
CA VAL A 362 6.43 34.42 -6.01
C VAL A 362 7.51 33.37 -6.28
N LEU A 363 8.15 33.43 -7.46
CA LEU A 363 9.29 32.56 -7.78
C LEU A 363 10.48 32.82 -6.83
N SER A 364 10.76 34.08 -6.49
CA SER A 364 11.84 34.41 -5.55
C SER A 364 11.60 33.86 -4.14
N TYR A 365 10.35 33.68 -3.72
CA TYR A 365 10.07 33.04 -2.43
C TYR A 365 10.46 31.57 -2.43
N LEU A 366 10.22 30.83 -3.53
CA LEU A 366 10.66 29.43 -3.63
C LEU A 366 12.19 29.33 -3.52
N ASP A 367 12.94 30.27 -4.09
CA ASP A 367 14.39 30.34 -3.93
C ASP A 367 14.81 30.68 -2.48
N VAL A 368 14.15 31.65 -1.86
CA VAL A 368 14.44 32.09 -0.48
C VAL A 368 14.13 31.00 0.54
N LEU A 369 13.02 30.28 0.38
CA LEU A 369 12.58 29.20 1.28
C LEU A 369 13.50 27.98 1.20
N PHE A 370 14.18 27.76 0.07
CA PHE A 370 15.23 26.73 -0.04
C PHE A 370 16.47 27.01 0.83
N HIS A 371 16.59 28.23 1.37
CA HIS A 371 17.67 28.63 2.26
C HIS A 371 17.21 28.71 3.73
N GLY A 372 16.30 27.80 4.12
CA GLY A 372 15.87 27.60 5.50
C GLY A 372 17.01 27.23 6.47
N PRO A 373 16.72 27.12 7.77
CA PRO A 373 17.74 26.94 8.79
C PRO A 373 18.37 25.55 8.72
N GLY A 374 19.65 25.44 9.09
CA GLY A 374 20.31 24.15 9.30
C GLY A 374 20.10 23.10 8.21
N TYR A 375 19.73 21.88 8.61
CA TYR A 375 19.66 20.71 7.73
C TYR A 375 18.22 20.34 7.33
N PRO A 376 17.99 19.94 6.06
CA PRO A 376 16.70 19.43 5.60
C PRO A 376 16.18 18.27 6.45
N GLY A 377 14.90 18.33 6.82
CA GLY A 377 14.23 17.30 7.62
C GLY A 377 14.56 17.31 9.11
N VAL A 378 15.55 18.11 9.53
CA VAL A 378 15.94 18.27 10.94
C VAL A 378 15.52 19.65 11.43
N ASP A 379 16.22 20.68 10.95
CA ASP A 379 15.92 22.08 11.27
C ASP A 379 14.94 22.67 10.25
N ASP A 380 15.05 22.26 8.98
CA ASP A 380 14.23 22.76 7.88
C ASP A 380 13.20 21.74 7.42
N LYS A 381 11.95 21.94 7.82
CA LYS A 381 10.83 21.06 7.49
C LYS A 381 10.29 21.26 6.08
N LEU A 382 10.57 22.40 5.44
CA LEU A 382 10.04 22.73 4.10
C LEU A 382 10.92 22.24 2.95
N ALA A 383 12.20 21.99 3.21
CA ALA A 383 13.15 21.60 2.17
C ALA A 383 12.68 20.37 1.36
N SER A 384 12.06 19.39 2.01
CA SER A 384 11.54 18.18 1.35
C SER A 384 10.34 18.48 0.44
N ASP A 385 9.35 19.23 0.92
CA ASP A 385 8.19 19.64 0.12
C ASP A 385 8.60 20.50 -1.08
N LEU A 386 9.56 21.39 -0.86
CA LEU A 386 10.08 22.25 -1.92
C LEU A 386 10.87 21.45 -2.97
N LEU A 387 11.62 20.43 -2.55
CA LEU A 387 12.29 19.50 -3.46
C LEU A 387 11.28 18.72 -4.32
N ASP A 388 10.17 18.26 -3.72
CA ASP A 388 9.08 17.58 -4.45
C ASP A 388 8.45 18.50 -5.50
N TRP A 389 8.21 19.77 -5.14
CA TRP A 389 7.75 20.78 -6.08
C TRP A 389 8.69 20.92 -7.27
N TRP A 390 10.00 21.09 -7.04
CA TRP A 390 10.98 21.24 -8.12
C TRP A 390 11.18 19.97 -8.95
N THR A 391 10.97 18.79 -8.36
CA THR A 391 10.97 17.51 -9.07
C THR A 391 9.81 17.44 -10.05
N THR A 392 8.60 17.74 -9.58
CA THR A 392 7.40 17.82 -10.43
C THR A 392 7.58 18.82 -11.57
N VAL A 393 8.18 19.99 -11.29
CA VAL A 393 8.48 20.98 -12.32
C VAL A 393 9.47 20.48 -13.36
N ALA A 394 10.51 19.77 -12.92
CA ALA A 394 11.50 19.22 -13.83
C ALA A 394 10.89 18.14 -14.74
N ASP A 395 9.96 17.33 -14.23
CA ASP A 395 9.21 16.35 -15.01
C ASP A 395 8.26 17.02 -16.01
N ASP A 396 7.42 17.96 -15.55
CA ASP A 396 6.48 18.68 -16.42
C ASP A 396 7.20 19.46 -17.53
N LEU A 397 8.44 19.91 -17.27
CA LEU A 397 9.25 20.63 -18.26
C LEU A 397 9.68 19.73 -19.44
N GLN A 398 9.71 18.41 -19.25
CA GLN A 398 10.06 17.44 -20.30
C GLN A 398 9.01 17.37 -21.41
N ASP A 399 7.75 17.70 -21.10
CA ASP A 399 6.67 17.81 -22.09
C ASP A 399 6.88 19.00 -23.06
N GLY A 400 7.85 19.87 -22.77
CA GLY A 400 8.27 20.98 -23.61
C GLY A 400 7.61 22.32 -23.25
N VAL A 401 8.22 23.41 -23.71
CA VAL A 401 7.74 24.78 -23.45
C VAL A 401 7.65 25.58 -24.74
N ASP A 402 6.55 26.30 -24.93
CA ASP A 402 6.32 27.15 -26.10
C ASP A 402 7.31 28.33 -26.18
N GLN A 403 7.65 28.96 -25.03
CA GLN A 403 8.52 30.14 -24.91
C GLN A 403 9.24 30.14 -23.56
N GLY A 404 10.46 30.68 -23.49
CA GLY A 404 11.18 30.89 -22.23
C GLY A 404 11.97 29.67 -21.72
N LEU A 405 12.37 28.75 -22.62
CA LEU A 405 13.13 27.55 -22.24
C LEU A 405 14.48 27.89 -21.61
N GLN A 406 15.15 28.95 -22.05
CA GLN A 406 16.45 29.34 -21.49
C GLN A 406 16.32 29.84 -20.05
N GLU A 407 15.29 30.64 -19.79
CA GLU A 407 14.93 31.11 -18.45
C GLU A 407 14.54 29.93 -17.55
N ALA A 408 13.75 28.98 -18.06
CA ALA A 408 13.41 27.76 -17.34
C ALA A 408 14.66 26.92 -16.99
N ARG A 409 15.59 26.74 -17.94
CA ARG A 409 16.88 26.07 -17.71
C ARG A 409 17.70 26.78 -16.63
N GLN A 410 17.76 28.11 -16.65
CA GLN A 410 18.51 28.89 -15.66
C GLN A 410 17.91 28.73 -14.25
N ASN A 411 16.59 28.83 -14.13
CA ASN A 411 15.90 28.65 -12.85
C ASN A 411 16.05 27.23 -12.31
N LEU A 412 15.95 26.22 -13.18
CA LEU A 412 16.19 24.83 -12.81
C LEU A 412 17.64 24.58 -12.38
N ALA A 413 18.62 25.16 -13.09
CA ALA A 413 20.02 25.08 -12.70
C ALA A 413 20.29 25.77 -11.34
N HIS A 414 19.62 26.89 -11.04
CA HIS A 414 19.69 27.52 -9.72
C HIS A 414 19.09 26.62 -8.64
N ALA A 415 17.95 25.98 -8.89
CA ALA A 415 17.36 25.02 -7.95
C ALA A 415 18.32 23.84 -7.67
N VAL A 416 18.98 23.30 -8.70
CA VAL A 416 20.04 22.29 -8.54
C VAL A 416 21.17 22.78 -7.62
N LEU A 417 21.63 24.02 -7.79
CA LEU A 417 22.69 24.58 -6.92
C LEU A 417 22.21 24.77 -5.48
N ASN A 418 20.96 25.20 -5.29
CA ASN A 418 20.36 25.34 -3.96
C ASN A 418 20.32 23.98 -3.24
N VAL A 419 19.78 22.95 -3.90
CA VAL A 419 19.73 21.58 -3.38
C VAL A 419 21.14 21.07 -3.09
N TYR A 420 22.08 21.24 -4.02
CA TYR A 420 23.48 20.81 -3.86
C TYR A 420 24.11 21.33 -2.56
N ASN A 421 23.89 22.61 -2.23
CA ASN A 421 24.46 23.21 -1.03
C ASN A 421 23.85 22.63 0.27
N ARG A 422 22.64 22.08 0.22
CA ARG A 422 21.93 21.48 1.35
C ARG A 422 22.24 19.99 1.56
N LEU A 423 22.95 19.33 0.64
CA LEU A 423 23.29 17.90 0.72
C LEU A 423 24.50 17.58 1.61
N ARG A 424 25.29 18.60 1.98
CA ARG A 424 26.55 18.41 2.72
C ARG A 424 26.30 17.73 4.07
N TRP A 425 27.12 16.73 4.40
CA TRP A 425 27.04 16.08 5.70
C TRP A 425 27.36 17.08 6.84
N PRO A 426 26.61 17.04 7.95
CA PRO A 426 27.00 17.72 9.18
C PRO A 426 28.35 17.26 9.73
N SER A 427 28.91 18.05 10.64
CA SER A 427 30.08 17.63 11.40
C SER A 427 29.77 16.37 12.23
N PRO A 428 30.79 15.55 12.58
CA PRO A 428 30.57 14.35 13.38
C PRO A 428 29.89 14.61 14.74
N SER A 429 30.13 15.78 15.33
CA SER A 429 29.50 16.20 16.59
C SER A 429 28.01 16.49 16.44
N GLU A 430 27.61 17.16 15.36
CA GLU A 430 26.21 17.48 15.08
C GLU A 430 25.43 16.22 14.70
N SER A 431 26.01 15.37 13.83
CA SER A 431 25.41 14.09 13.43
C SER A 431 25.18 13.13 14.61
N ALA A 432 26.04 13.20 15.63
CA ALA A 432 25.89 12.40 16.85
C ALA A 432 24.76 12.93 17.76
N ALA A 433 24.45 14.23 17.70
CA ALA A 433 23.37 14.84 18.46
C ALA A 433 21.98 14.47 17.91
N TRP A 434 21.88 14.16 16.62
CA TRP A 434 20.63 13.79 15.99
C TRP A 434 20.02 12.50 16.56
N ASP A 435 18.70 12.43 16.61
CA ASP A 435 17.97 11.21 16.92
C ASP A 435 17.85 10.27 15.71
N ALA A 436 16.99 9.26 15.80
CA ALA A 436 16.80 8.30 14.71
C ALA A 436 15.93 8.87 13.57
N ASP A 437 14.94 9.70 13.91
CA ASP A 437 13.97 10.25 12.98
C ASP A 437 14.63 11.38 12.18
N GLU A 438 15.35 12.29 12.84
CA GLU A 438 16.13 13.37 12.21
C GLU A 438 17.17 12.82 11.20
N ARG A 439 17.87 11.74 11.56
CA ARG A 439 18.78 11.06 10.62
C ARG A 439 18.02 10.49 9.43
N SER A 440 16.88 9.87 9.68
CA SER A 440 16.04 9.25 8.64
C SER A 440 15.50 10.29 7.66
N GLU A 441 15.03 11.42 8.16
CA GLU A 441 14.52 12.58 7.40
C GLU A 441 15.59 13.17 6.49
N PHE A 442 16.79 13.47 7.01
CA PHE A 442 17.90 13.96 6.17
C PHE A 442 18.33 12.92 5.13
N HIS A 443 18.33 11.63 5.50
CA HIS A 443 18.57 10.54 4.55
C HIS A 443 17.50 10.45 3.46
N ALA A 444 16.23 10.70 3.80
CA ALA A 444 15.13 10.77 2.85
C ALA A 444 15.34 11.93 1.88
N PHE A 445 15.61 13.14 2.36
CA PHE A 445 15.91 14.29 1.51
C PHE A 445 17.04 14.01 0.50
N ARG A 446 18.15 13.40 0.96
CA ARG A 446 19.26 13.02 0.06
C ARG A 446 18.82 12.00 -0.98
N ARG A 447 18.00 11.01 -0.61
CA ARG A 447 17.47 10.01 -1.54
C ARG A 447 16.53 10.66 -2.55
N ASP A 448 15.60 11.50 -2.10
CA ASP A 448 14.60 12.14 -2.97
C ASP A 448 15.28 13.15 -3.94
N THR A 449 16.49 13.62 -3.60
CA THR A 449 17.33 14.40 -4.52
C THR A 449 17.78 13.61 -5.74
N GLN A 450 17.88 12.27 -5.65
CA GLN A 450 18.16 11.43 -6.82
C GLN A 450 17.06 11.61 -7.87
N ASP A 451 15.80 11.54 -7.45
CA ASP A 451 14.65 11.68 -8.34
C ASP A 451 14.66 13.07 -8.99
N PHE A 452 14.87 14.13 -8.20
CA PHE A 452 15.02 15.49 -8.73
C PHE A 452 16.13 15.61 -9.78
N LEU A 453 17.32 15.06 -9.53
CA LEU A 453 18.45 15.15 -10.45
C LEU A 453 18.17 14.37 -11.75
N LEU A 454 17.52 13.21 -11.66
CA LEU A 454 17.12 12.42 -12.82
C LEU A 454 16.04 13.14 -13.64
N SER A 455 15.07 13.79 -13.00
CA SER A 455 14.05 14.61 -13.66
C SER A 455 14.64 15.87 -14.30
N ALA A 456 15.66 16.48 -13.69
CA ALA A 456 16.32 17.68 -14.21
C ALA A 456 17.28 17.38 -15.38
N PHE A 457 17.87 16.18 -15.43
CA PHE A 457 18.88 15.81 -16.41
C PHE A 457 18.41 15.88 -17.88
N PRO A 458 17.21 15.41 -18.28
CA PRO A 458 16.70 15.56 -19.65
C PRO A 458 16.67 17.01 -20.14
N THR A 459 16.42 17.95 -19.22
CA THR A 459 16.44 19.38 -19.54
C THR A 459 17.87 19.91 -19.55
N LEU A 460 18.64 19.76 -18.46
CA LEU A 460 19.95 20.42 -18.32
C LEU A 460 21.06 19.73 -19.13
N GLY A 461 20.98 18.41 -19.29
CA GLY A 461 21.93 17.58 -20.01
C GLY A 461 23.31 17.52 -19.34
N ILE A 462 24.34 17.39 -20.17
CA ILE A 462 25.73 17.18 -19.75
C ILE A 462 26.29 18.35 -18.92
N GLU A 463 25.74 19.57 -19.05
CA GLU A 463 26.11 20.72 -18.22
C GLU A 463 26.02 20.42 -16.71
N LEU A 464 25.06 19.56 -16.31
CA LEU A 464 24.88 19.10 -14.93
C LEU A 464 26.04 18.21 -14.47
N ILE A 465 26.52 17.31 -15.34
CA ILE A 465 27.67 16.44 -15.08
C ILE A 465 28.94 17.28 -15.01
N ASP A 466 29.10 18.21 -15.95
CA ASP A 466 30.24 19.11 -16.03
C ASP A 466 30.38 19.92 -14.73
N LEU A 467 29.27 20.45 -14.20
CA LEU A 467 29.19 21.14 -12.91
C LEU A 467 29.72 20.25 -11.76
N PHE A 468 29.14 19.07 -11.56
CA PHE A 468 29.55 18.20 -10.44
C PHE A 468 30.99 17.68 -10.61
N ARG A 469 31.44 17.46 -11.84
CA ARG A 469 32.86 17.15 -12.13
C ARG A 469 33.78 18.30 -11.72
N GLN A 470 33.45 19.56 -12.05
CA GLN A 470 34.27 20.71 -11.61
C GLN A 470 34.38 20.79 -10.08
N LYS A 471 33.25 20.55 -9.40
CA LYS A 471 33.20 20.50 -7.92
C LYS A 471 34.08 19.37 -7.38
N ALA A 472 33.98 18.17 -7.91
CA ALA A 472 34.77 17.01 -7.49
C ALA A 472 36.28 17.22 -7.70
N VAL A 473 36.69 17.72 -8.88
CA VAL A 473 38.12 17.99 -9.18
C VAL A 473 38.68 19.07 -8.28
N THR A 474 37.94 20.17 -8.07
CA THR A 474 38.36 21.26 -7.18
C THR A 474 38.49 20.78 -5.73
N ALA A 475 37.55 19.93 -5.28
CA ALA A 475 37.57 19.35 -3.94
C ALA A 475 38.74 18.37 -3.74
N LEU A 476 39.03 17.52 -4.74
CA LEU A 476 40.23 16.68 -4.76
C LEU A 476 41.50 17.53 -4.73
N ASP A 477 41.50 18.67 -5.41
CA ASP A 477 42.65 19.55 -5.45
C ASP A 477 42.95 20.21 -4.10
N GLY A 478 41.91 20.60 -3.39
CA GLY A 478 41.95 21.24 -2.08
C GLY A 478 41.94 20.31 -0.87
N ASN A 479 41.81 18.98 -1.07
CA ASN A 479 41.53 17.99 -0.02
C ASN A 479 40.26 18.31 0.81
N ASP A 480 39.23 18.86 0.16
CA ASP A 480 37.91 19.09 0.77
C ASP A 480 37.06 17.82 0.65
N TRP A 481 37.15 16.96 1.65
CA TRP A 481 36.44 15.67 1.65
C TRP A 481 34.91 15.79 1.70
N THR A 482 34.40 16.91 2.22
CA THR A 482 32.95 17.18 2.30
C THR A 482 32.39 17.58 0.95
N GLU A 483 33.04 18.51 0.25
CA GLU A 483 32.63 18.89 -1.11
C GLU A 483 32.83 17.72 -2.09
N LEU A 484 33.91 16.95 -1.93
CA LEU A 484 34.15 15.75 -2.74
C LEU A 484 33.03 14.72 -2.55
N GLU A 485 32.63 14.47 -1.30
CA GLU A 485 31.54 13.54 -1.00
C GLU A 485 30.23 13.98 -1.68
N THR A 486 29.87 15.27 -1.56
CA THR A 486 28.60 15.76 -2.12
C THR A 486 28.61 15.77 -3.64
N ALA A 487 29.73 16.14 -4.27
CA ALA A 487 29.89 16.05 -5.73
C ALA A 487 29.80 14.60 -6.24
N CYS A 488 30.54 13.68 -5.62
CA CYS A 488 30.49 12.26 -5.97
C CYS A 488 29.10 11.65 -5.70
N PHE A 489 28.40 12.10 -4.66
CA PHE A 489 27.03 11.69 -4.39
C PHE A 489 26.11 12.06 -5.56
N CYS A 490 26.10 13.32 -6.00
CA CYS A 490 25.26 13.75 -7.13
C CYS A 490 25.62 13.02 -8.43
N LEU A 491 26.92 12.84 -8.72
CA LEU A 491 27.35 12.05 -9.89
C LEU A 491 26.81 10.61 -9.79
N SER A 492 26.96 9.97 -8.62
CA SER A 492 26.46 8.60 -8.40
C SER A 492 24.93 8.47 -8.52
N GLN A 493 24.16 9.54 -8.36
CA GLN A 493 22.70 9.51 -8.56
C GLN A 493 22.33 9.59 -10.04
N LEU A 494 23.20 10.18 -10.87
CA LEU A 494 23.01 10.32 -12.31
C LEU A 494 23.54 9.12 -13.11
N SER A 495 24.01 8.05 -12.47
CA SER A 495 24.69 6.95 -13.18
C SER A 495 23.83 6.30 -14.27
N GLU A 496 22.54 6.07 -13.98
CA GLU A 496 21.63 5.43 -14.94
C GLU A 496 21.30 6.34 -16.14
N ALA A 497 21.28 7.66 -15.93
CA ALA A 497 20.96 8.63 -16.98
C ALA A 497 22.10 8.83 -17.97
N ILE A 498 23.34 8.50 -17.59
CA ILE A 498 24.55 8.76 -18.36
C ILE A 498 25.16 7.50 -18.97
N ASP A 499 24.58 6.33 -18.69
CA ASP A 499 25.01 5.07 -19.26
C ASP A 499 24.92 5.11 -20.80
N GLY A 500 26.07 5.01 -21.47
CA GLY A 500 26.18 5.03 -22.93
C GLY A 500 26.40 6.41 -23.56
N ASP A 501 26.57 7.47 -22.76
CA ASP A 501 26.94 8.81 -23.25
C ASP A 501 28.47 9.02 -23.25
N ASP A 502 29.06 9.13 -24.45
CA ASP A 502 30.51 9.27 -24.64
C ASP A 502 31.10 10.56 -24.02
N GLU A 503 30.32 11.65 -23.99
CA GLU A 503 30.77 12.92 -23.43
C GLU A 503 30.76 12.84 -21.89
N ALA A 504 29.72 12.22 -21.32
CA ALA A 504 29.67 11.91 -19.88
C ALA A 504 30.85 11.03 -19.42
N VAL A 505 31.20 10.00 -20.19
CA VAL A 505 32.38 9.15 -19.94
C VAL A 505 33.66 9.98 -19.88
N THR A 506 33.82 10.98 -20.76
CA THR A 506 34.98 11.88 -20.75
C THR A 506 35.04 12.71 -19.46
N HIS A 507 33.90 13.18 -18.95
CA HIS A 507 33.84 13.88 -17.66
C HIS A 507 34.23 12.97 -16.48
N LEU A 508 33.79 11.72 -16.47
CA LEU A 508 34.16 10.74 -15.44
C LEU A 508 35.65 10.38 -15.49
N ASP A 509 36.21 10.20 -16.69
CA ASP A 509 37.63 9.89 -16.88
C ASP A 509 38.53 10.98 -16.28
N ALA A 510 38.15 12.25 -16.43
CA ALA A 510 38.88 13.37 -15.82
C ALA A 510 38.99 13.28 -14.28
N ILE A 511 38.06 12.59 -13.62
CA ILE A 511 38.09 12.34 -12.17
C ILE A 511 38.94 11.09 -11.89
N PHE A 512 38.57 9.96 -12.50
CA PHE A 512 39.12 8.64 -12.15
C PHE A 512 40.56 8.39 -12.65
N SER A 513 40.95 9.04 -13.75
CA SER A 513 42.32 9.00 -14.27
C SER A 513 43.25 10.04 -13.63
N SER A 514 42.76 10.86 -12.69
CA SER A 514 43.58 11.85 -12.01
C SER A 514 44.58 11.21 -11.03
N GLU A 515 45.81 11.75 -10.98
CA GLU A 515 46.84 11.26 -10.05
C GLU A 515 46.40 11.37 -8.58
N LYS A 516 45.62 12.40 -8.24
CA LYS A 516 45.08 12.60 -6.89
C LYS A 516 44.07 11.51 -6.53
N PHE A 517 43.21 11.11 -7.46
CA PHE A 517 42.29 10.00 -7.22
C PHE A 517 43.05 8.68 -7.00
N ALA A 518 44.10 8.41 -7.76
CA ALA A 518 44.95 7.23 -7.54
C ALA A 518 45.58 7.23 -6.13
N VAL A 519 46.04 8.40 -5.63
CA VAL A 519 46.56 8.54 -4.26
C VAL A 519 45.47 8.28 -3.21
N VAL A 520 44.23 8.70 -3.46
CA VAL A 520 43.07 8.43 -2.60
C VAL A 520 42.77 6.93 -2.54
N CYS A 521 42.82 6.22 -3.67
CA CYS A 521 42.63 4.76 -3.72
C CYS A 521 43.69 4.00 -2.91
N LEU A 522 44.94 4.47 -2.93
CA LEU A 522 46.06 3.85 -2.21
C LEU A 522 46.10 4.18 -0.71
N ASN A 523 45.63 5.37 -0.30
CA ASN A 523 45.66 5.86 1.09
C ASN A 523 44.27 5.96 1.70
N SER A 524 43.45 4.95 1.46
CA SER A 524 42.01 4.96 1.77
C SER A 524 41.70 5.07 3.27
N ASP A 525 42.66 4.78 4.16
CA ASP A 525 42.51 4.88 5.62
C ASP A 525 42.42 6.32 6.14
N GLN A 526 42.84 7.30 5.35
CA GLN A 526 42.77 8.72 5.72
C GLN A 526 41.42 9.37 5.36
N LEU A 527 40.56 8.66 4.64
CA LEU A 527 39.27 9.19 4.21
C LEU A 527 38.23 9.18 5.33
N PRO A 528 37.42 10.23 5.47
CA PRO A 528 36.22 10.18 6.28
C PRO A 528 35.28 9.06 5.83
N ASN A 529 34.62 8.41 6.78
CA ASN A 529 33.75 7.25 6.52
C ASN A 529 32.66 7.53 5.48
N LYS A 530 32.01 8.70 5.53
CA LYS A 530 30.95 9.09 4.59
C LYS A 530 31.49 9.25 3.16
N THR A 531 32.60 9.95 3.00
CA THR A 531 33.28 10.08 1.70
C THR A 531 33.67 8.71 1.13
N ARG A 532 34.21 7.82 1.98
CA ARG A 532 34.54 6.44 1.58
C ARG A 532 33.31 5.65 1.14
N GLN A 533 32.20 5.73 1.87
CA GLN A 533 30.93 5.08 1.51
C GLN A 533 30.41 5.54 0.15
N THR A 534 30.36 6.86 -0.07
CA THR A 534 29.86 7.45 -1.32
C THR A 534 30.74 7.09 -2.52
N LEU A 535 32.07 7.08 -2.35
CA LEU A 535 32.98 6.62 -3.41
C LEU A 535 32.80 5.13 -3.73
N VAL A 536 32.66 4.28 -2.71
CA VAL A 536 32.40 2.84 -2.89
C VAL A 536 31.09 2.60 -3.66
N ASP A 537 30.03 3.36 -3.35
CA ASP A 537 28.74 3.29 -4.06
C ASP A 537 28.88 3.75 -5.51
N MET A 538 29.49 4.92 -5.73
CA MET A 538 29.73 5.51 -7.06
C MET A 538 30.48 4.53 -7.98
N LEU A 539 31.55 3.91 -7.48
CA LEU A 539 32.35 2.95 -8.24
C LEU A 539 31.56 1.69 -8.63
N GLY A 540 30.62 1.25 -7.79
CA GLY A 540 29.77 0.09 -8.10
C GLY A 540 28.65 0.37 -9.10
N LYS A 541 28.26 1.63 -9.27
CA LYS A 541 27.23 2.05 -10.21
C LYS A 541 27.77 2.24 -11.63
N TYR A 542 29.02 2.67 -11.78
CA TYR A 542 29.65 2.90 -13.10
C TYR A 542 30.26 1.66 -13.75
N GLN A 543 29.50 0.57 -13.83
CA GLN A 543 29.96 -0.71 -14.38
C GLN A 543 30.39 -0.58 -15.85
N MET A 544 29.53 0.01 -16.70
CA MET A 544 29.77 0.20 -18.13
C MET A 544 31.04 1.03 -18.40
N PHE A 545 31.30 2.05 -17.58
CA PHE A 545 32.52 2.85 -17.69
C PHE A 545 33.78 2.01 -17.47
N PHE A 546 33.79 1.13 -16.47
CA PHE A 546 34.94 0.27 -16.17
C PHE A 546 35.12 -0.88 -17.16
N GLU A 547 34.04 -1.34 -17.80
CA GLU A 547 34.15 -2.27 -18.95
C GLU A 547 34.93 -1.65 -20.11
N GLN A 548 34.78 -0.35 -20.34
CA GLN A 548 35.51 0.39 -21.37
C GLN A 548 36.93 0.80 -20.92
N ASN A 549 37.15 0.99 -19.61
CA ASN A 549 38.40 1.51 -19.04
C ASN A 549 39.06 0.51 -18.07
N ILE A 550 39.36 -0.69 -18.58
CA ILE A 550 39.90 -1.83 -17.81
C ILE A 550 41.21 -1.49 -17.07
N ASN A 551 42.01 -0.56 -17.59
CA ASN A 551 43.27 -0.11 -16.98
C ASN A 551 43.09 0.52 -15.59
N LEU A 552 41.91 1.06 -15.28
CA LEU A 552 41.61 1.68 -13.98
C LEU A 552 41.11 0.66 -12.95
N LEU A 553 40.81 -0.57 -13.36
CA LEU A 553 40.18 -1.58 -12.52
C LEU A 553 41.07 -2.05 -11.33
N PRO A 554 42.39 -2.27 -11.48
CA PRO A 554 43.23 -2.71 -10.36
C PRO A 554 43.27 -1.73 -9.18
N GLN A 555 43.37 -0.42 -9.46
CA GLN A 555 43.37 0.61 -8.41
C GLN A 555 42.01 0.71 -7.70
N VAL A 556 40.92 0.63 -8.46
CA VAL A 556 39.54 0.65 -7.95
C VAL A 556 39.26 -0.56 -7.08
N LEU A 557 39.64 -1.75 -7.54
CA LEU A 557 39.49 -2.99 -6.75
C LEU A 557 40.31 -2.95 -5.47
N THR A 558 41.55 -2.45 -5.53
CA THR A 558 42.38 -2.26 -4.32
C THR A 558 41.64 -1.40 -3.29
N PHE A 559 41.04 -0.30 -3.72
CA PHE A 559 40.23 0.56 -2.86
C PHE A 559 38.98 -0.15 -2.31
N LEU A 560 38.23 -0.87 -3.14
CA LEU A 560 37.02 -1.59 -2.72
C LEU A 560 37.34 -2.71 -1.72
N PHE A 561 38.37 -3.50 -1.95
CA PHE A 561 38.81 -4.55 -1.03
C PHE A 561 39.32 -3.96 0.30
N SER A 562 40.04 -2.84 0.28
CA SER A 562 40.43 -2.14 1.52
C SER A 562 39.20 -1.69 2.33
N SER A 563 38.13 -1.29 1.62
CA SER A 563 36.89 -0.80 2.23
C SER A 563 35.98 -1.92 2.76
N LEU A 564 36.18 -3.19 2.36
CA LEU A 564 35.46 -4.33 2.94
C LEU A 564 35.72 -4.50 4.44
N ASN A 565 36.94 -4.15 4.90
CA ASN A 565 37.34 -4.25 6.30
C ASN A 565 36.77 -3.12 7.18
N VAL A 566 36.03 -2.17 6.60
CA VAL A 566 35.36 -1.09 7.32
C VAL A 566 33.88 -1.42 7.43
N ASN A 567 33.40 -1.71 8.65
CA ASN A 567 32.02 -2.16 8.90
C ASN A 567 30.93 -1.29 8.23
N SER A 568 31.14 0.02 8.18
CA SER A 568 30.19 0.96 7.57
C SER A 568 30.13 0.85 6.04
N CYS A 569 31.17 0.31 5.40
CA CYS A 569 31.30 0.17 3.95
C CYS A 569 31.12 -1.27 3.47
N THR A 570 31.23 -2.29 4.33
CA THR A 570 31.27 -3.70 3.95
C THR A 570 30.13 -4.13 3.01
N ASN A 571 28.90 -3.69 3.30
CA ASN A 571 27.73 -4.03 2.48
C ASN A 571 27.80 -3.40 1.07
N THR A 572 28.13 -2.11 0.99
CA THR A 572 28.26 -1.41 -0.29
C THR A 572 29.47 -1.92 -1.07
N ALA A 573 30.61 -2.14 -0.41
CA ALA A 573 31.83 -2.63 -1.04
C ALA A 573 31.67 -4.05 -1.60
N SER A 574 31.06 -4.97 -0.83
CA SER A 574 30.78 -6.33 -1.33
C SER A 574 29.84 -6.33 -2.53
N ARG A 575 28.85 -5.41 -2.56
CA ARG A 575 27.95 -5.22 -3.72
C ARG A 575 28.71 -4.68 -4.94
N SER A 576 29.51 -3.62 -4.78
CA SER A 576 30.31 -3.04 -5.86
C SER A 576 31.33 -4.02 -6.44
N ILE A 577 32.00 -4.79 -5.59
CA ILE A 577 32.92 -5.86 -6.03
C ILE A 577 32.16 -6.93 -6.82
N GLY A 578 31.01 -7.38 -6.31
CA GLY A 578 30.17 -8.37 -7.00
C GLY A 578 29.75 -7.91 -8.39
N PHE A 579 29.32 -6.64 -8.53
CA PHE A 579 28.93 -6.07 -9.81
C PHE A 579 30.09 -5.92 -10.79
N LEU A 580 31.18 -5.26 -10.40
CA LEU A 580 32.34 -5.09 -11.26
C LEU A 580 32.97 -6.43 -11.66
N SER A 581 32.92 -7.42 -10.76
CA SER A 581 33.41 -8.77 -11.07
C SER A 581 32.55 -9.47 -12.14
N LYS A 582 31.24 -9.25 -12.15
CA LYS A 582 30.32 -9.81 -13.17
C LYS A 582 30.49 -9.11 -14.52
N SER A 583 30.43 -7.78 -14.53
CA SER A 583 30.61 -6.93 -15.72
C SER A 583 31.97 -7.13 -16.38
N CYS A 584 33.06 -7.08 -15.60
CA CYS A 584 34.42 -7.13 -16.12
C CYS A 584 35.08 -8.52 -16.03
N ARG A 585 34.31 -9.62 -15.91
CA ARG A 585 34.85 -10.97 -15.63
C ARG A 585 35.94 -11.44 -16.59
N GLN A 586 35.84 -11.15 -17.88
CA GLN A 586 36.86 -11.55 -18.86
C GLN A 586 38.21 -10.86 -18.62
N ALA A 587 38.17 -9.59 -18.18
CA ALA A 587 39.37 -8.81 -17.89
C ALA A 587 40.03 -9.21 -16.56
N LEU A 588 39.26 -9.78 -15.63
CA LEU A 588 39.70 -10.11 -14.27
C LEU A 588 40.22 -11.53 -14.10
N VAL A 589 40.22 -12.36 -15.14
CA VAL A 589 40.67 -13.76 -15.07
C VAL A 589 42.10 -13.90 -14.53
N THR A 590 42.99 -12.93 -14.81
CA THR A 590 44.38 -12.95 -14.31
C THR A 590 44.49 -12.67 -12.81
N GLU A 591 43.49 -12.02 -12.23
CA GLU A 591 43.48 -11.56 -10.83
C GLU A 591 42.81 -12.57 -9.87
N ILE A 592 42.25 -13.69 -10.38
CA ILE A 592 41.60 -14.73 -9.57
C ILE A 592 42.46 -15.15 -8.35
N PRO A 593 43.78 -15.42 -8.47
CA PRO A 593 44.59 -15.82 -7.32
C PRO A 593 44.68 -14.72 -6.24
N VAL A 594 44.67 -13.45 -6.64
CA VAL A 594 44.67 -12.32 -5.71
C VAL A 594 43.32 -12.23 -5.00
N PHE A 595 42.22 -12.41 -5.72
CA PHE A 595 40.87 -12.39 -5.15
C PHE A 595 40.67 -13.52 -4.13
N LEU A 596 41.13 -14.73 -4.40
CA LEU A 596 41.03 -15.86 -3.48
C LEU A 596 41.82 -15.62 -2.19
N ARG A 597 43.01 -15.00 -2.30
CA ARG A 597 43.79 -14.60 -1.11
C ARG A 597 43.05 -13.55 -0.28
N ILE A 598 42.55 -12.49 -0.90
CA ILE A 598 41.82 -11.42 -0.19
C ILE A 598 40.53 -11.96 0.43
N PHE A 599 39.82 -12.85 -0.27
CA PHE A 599 38.65 -13.52 0.27
C PHE A 599 38.99 -14.34 1.53
N THR A 600 40.09 -15.09 1.51
CA THR A 600 40.56 -15.87 2.66
C THR A 600 40.87 -14.98 3.87
N GLU A 601 41.47 -13.81 3.64
CA GLU A 601 41.73 -12.81 4.68
C GLU A 601 40.41 -12.21 5.21
N PHE A 602 39.50 -11.83 4.32
CA PHE A 602 38.20 -11.26 4.66
C PHE A 602 37.32 -12.24 5.44
N GLN A 603 37.34 -13.53 5.13
CA GLN A 603 36.59 -14.56 5.85
C GLN A 603 36.94 -14.62 7.35
N GLN A 604 38.17 -14.21 7.71
CA GLN A 604 38.64 -14.19 9.10
C GLN A 604 38.37 -12.84 9.80
N SER A 605 37.89 -11.84 9.05
CA SER A 605 37.61 -10.50 9.56
C SER A 605 36.32 -10.44 10.37
N SER A 606 36.28 -9.60 11.41
CA SER A 606 35.06 -9.33 12.17
C SER A 606 34.00 -8.57 11.37
N ALA A 607 34.39 -7.95 10.25
CA ALA A 607 33.47 -7.24 9.37
C ALA A 607 32.64 -8.20 8.49
N ALA A 608 33.08 -9.45 8.34
CA ALA A 608 32.44 -10.40 7.44
C ALA A 608 31.05 -10.84 7.96
N THR A 609 30.04 -10.56 7.16
CA THR A 609 28.66 -11.06 7.33
C THR A 609 28.35 -12.11 6.26
N THR A 610 27.36 -12.98 6.52
CA THR A 610 26.88 -13.96 5.53
C THR A 610 26.59 -13.33 4.17
N GLN A 611 25.88 -12.19 4.16
CA GLN A 611 25.53 -11.49 2.93
C GLN A 611 26.75 -10.90 2.20
N SER A 612 27.72 -10.33 2.95
CA SER A 612 28.94 -9.79 2.34
C SER A 612 29.82 -10.89 1.73
N LEU A 613 29.93 -12.04 2.40
CA LEU A 613 30.68 -13.19 1.91
C LEU A 613 30.02 -13.78 0.68
N GLU A 614 28.70 -13.99 0.72
CA GLU A 614 27.88 -14.44 -0.41
C GLU A 614 28.11 -13.60 -1.67
N ARG A 615 28.05 -12.26 -1.57
CA ARG A 615 28.26 -11.37 -2.72
C ARG A 615 29.69 -11.43 -3.27
N VAL A 616 30.69 -11.54 -2.39
CA VAL A 616 32.10 -11.62 -2.80
C VAL A 616 32.36 -12.94 -3.51
N VAL A 617 31.92 -14.09 -2.95
CA VAL A 617 32.11 -15.39 -3.61
C VAL A 617 31.33 -15.52 -4.90
N GLU A 618 30.14 -14.90 -4.99
CA GLU A 618 29.37 -14.81 -6.23
C GLU A 618 30.13 -14.02 -7.31
N GLY A 619 30.76 -12.89 -6.96
CA GLY A 619 31.62 -12.13 -7.86
C GLY A 619 32.84 -12.92 -8.33
N ILE A 620 33.56 -13.57 -7.41
CA ILE A 620 34.73 -14.40 -7.75
C ILE A 620 34.31 -15.57 -8.66
N ALA A 621 33.19 -16.23 -8.37
CA ALA A 621 32.66 -17.31 -9.18
C ALA A 621 32.31 -16.85 -10.60
N ALA A 622 31.80 -15.62 -10.77
CA ALA A 622 31.55 -15.03 -12.09
C ALA A 622 32.83 -14.79 -12.90
N VAL A 623 33.94 -14.45 -12.25
CA VAL A 623 35.26 -14.36 -12.90
C VAL A 623 35.78 -15.76 -13.26
N VAL A 624 35.63 -16.74 -12.37
CA VAL A 624 35.99 -18.15 -12.66
C VAL A 624 35.18 -18.71 -13.82
N GLN A 625 33.90 -18.36 -13.92
CA GLN A 625 33.01 -18.77 -15.02
C GLN A 625 33.56 -18.38 -16.41
N ALA A 626 34.28 -17.25 -16.50
CA ALA A 626 34.86 -16.73 -17.74
C ALA A 626 36.10 -17.51 -18.22
N LEU A 627 36.59 -18.48 -17.46
CA LEU A 627 37.68 -19.36 -17.91
C LEU A 627 37.25 -20.26 -19.09
N PRO A 628 38.17 -20.57 -20.02
CA PRO A 628 37.82 -21.17 -21.30
C PRO A 628 37.47 -22.67 -21.26
N SER A 629 37.87 -23.41 -20.21
CA SER A 629 37.61 -24.85 -20.11
C SER A 629 37.16 -25.26 -18.71
N GLU A 630 36.38 -26.34 -18.61
CA GLU A 630 35.87 -26.86 -17.33
C GLU A 630 37.02 -27.37 -16.44
N GLU A 631 38.09 -27.91 -17.03
CA GLU A 631 39.29 -28.33 -16.31
C GLU A 631 40.05 -27.15 -15.68
N ALA A 632 40.02 -25.99 -16.33
CA ALA A 632 40.64 -24.77 -15.79
C ALA A 632 39.80 -24.17 -14.65
N LYS A 633 38.48 -24.35 -14.66
CA LYS A 633 37.56 -23.88 -13.61
C LYS A 633 37.66 -24.71 -12.34
N ALA A 634 37.77 -26.04 -12.50
CA ALA A 634 37.78 -27.02 -11.41
C ALA A 634 38.66 -26.68 -10.19
N PRO A 635 39.96 -26.33 -10.32
CA PRO A 635 40.80 -26.06 -9.16
C PRO A 635 40.35 -24.83 -8.36
N TYR A 636 39.91 -23.76 -9.05
CA TYR A 636 39.44 -22.55 -8.38
C TYR A 636 38.08 -22.75 -7.70
N LEU A 637 37.20 -23.56 -8.31
CA LEU A 637 35.92 -23.92 -7.69
C LEU A 637 36.10 -24.83 -6.47
N ASP A 638 37.05 -25.77 -6.52
CA ASP A 638 37.41 -26.58 -5.35
C ASP A 638 37.91 -25.69 -4.20
N GLU A 639 38.82 -24.76 -4.50
CA GLU A 639 39.34 -23.81 -3.50
C GLU A 639 38.24 -22.93 -2.89
N LEU A 640 37.30 -22.45 -3.71
CA LEU A 640 36.22 -21.56 -3.29
C LEU A 640 35.11 -22.28 -2.49
N LEU A 641 34.76 -23.52 -2.85
CA LEU A 641 33.69 -24.29 -2.20
C LEU A 641 34.12 -24.99 -0.92
N LYS A 642 35.39 -25.41 -0.85
CA LYS A 642 35.93 -26.21 0.25
C LYS A 642 35.69 -25.63 1.66
N PRO A 643 35.85 -24.31 1.92
CA PRO A 643 35.55 -23.74 3.23
C PRO A 643 34.10 -23.97 3.65
N PHE A 644 33.15 -23.91 2.71
CA PHE A 644 31.72 -24.04 2.99
C PHE A 644 31.29 -25.51 3.14
N PHE A 645 31.98 -26.43 2.48
CA PHE A 645 31.84 -27.87 2.76
C PHE A 645 32.29 -28.20 4.19
N VAL A 646 33.39 -27.60 4.65
CA VAL A 646 33.84 -27.73 6.05
C VAL A 646 32.86 -27.11 7.04
N GLN A 647 32.27 -25.95 6.71
CA GLN A 647 31.21 -25.36 7.54
C GLN A 647 29.96 -26.24 7.61
N THR A 648 29.57 -26.88 6.51
CA THR A 648 28.43 -27.83 6.47
C THR A 648 28.71 -29.06 7.35
N ALA A 649 29.92 -29.62 7.29
CA ALA A 649 30.32 -30.72 8.17
C ALA A 649 30.29 -30.30 9.65
N SER A 650 30.79 -29.10 9.96
CA SER A 650 30.78 -28.55 11.32
C SER A 650 29.34 -28.30 11.82
N ALA A 651 28.47 -27.78 10.95
CA ALA A 651 27.05 -27.59 11.26
C ALA A 651 26.36 -28.92 11.62
N ARG A 652 26.72 -30.01 10.92
CA ARG A 652 26.24 -31.37 11.27
C ARG A 652 26.70 -31.81 12.65
N GLU A 653 27.97 -31.57 12.98
CA GLU A 653 28.50 -31.91 14.30
C GLU A 653 27.80 -31.13 15.42
N ASP A 654 27.57 -29.83 15.21
CA ASP A 654 26.86 -28.97 16.17
C ASP A 654 25.40 -29.44 16.34
N ALA A 655 24.73 -29.81 15.25
CA ALA A 655 23.38 -30.42 15.30
C ALA A 655 23.37 -31.75 16.07
N GLN A 656 24.37 -32.62 15.86
CA GLN A 656 24.50 -33.89 16.59
C GLN A 656 24.80 -33.70 18.08
N ARG A 657 25.46 -32.60 18.45
CA ARG A 657 25.67 -32.19 19.85
C ARG A 657 24.42 -31.56 20.48
N GLY A 658 23.41 -31.23 19.69
CA GLY A 658 22.18 -30.55 20.13
C GLY A 658 22.28 -29.03 20.18
N ASP A 659 23.35 -28.42 19.64
CA ASP A 659 23.49 -26.96 19.53
C ASP A 659 22.87 -26.48 18.21
N VAL A 660 21.55 -26.26 18.24
CA VAL A 660 20.74 -25.91 17.07
C VAL A 660 21.09 -24.52 16.52
N GLU A 661 21.37 -23.54 17.39
CA GLU A 661 21.65 -22.16 16.97
C GLU A 661 22.97 -22.04 16.21
N SER A 662 24.03 -22.69 16.73
CA SER A 662 25.32 -22.76 16.03
C SER A 662 25.19 -23.54 14.72
N ALA A 663 24.44 -24.66 14.72
CA ALA A 663 24.20 -25.45 13.52
C ALA A 663 23.48 -24.64 12.44
N HIS A 664 22.43 -23.88 12.78
CA HIS A 664 21.70 -23.01 11.86
C HIS A 664 22.57 -21.88 11.33
N THR A 665 23.33 -21.21 12.20
CA THR A 665 24.21 -20.09 11.79
C THR A 665 25.26 -20.56 10.76
N ARG A 666 25.93 -21.68 11.05
CA ARG A 666 26.93 -22.27 10.12
C ARG A 666 26.29 -22.81 8.85
N GLY A 667 25.15 -23.49 8.97
CA GLY A 667 24.41 -24.06 7.84
C GLY A 667 23.92 -22.98 6.89
N ASN A 668 23.34 -21.90 7.41
CA ASN A 668 22.89 -20.75 6.63
C ASN A 668 24.07 -20.07 5.91
N LEU A 669 25.19 -19.82 6.61
CA LEU A 669 26.40 -19.28 6.00
C LEU A 669 26.89 -20.15 4.82
N ALA A 670 27.00 -21.47 5.04
CA ALA A 670 27.46 -22.39 4.02
C ALA A 670 26.51 -22.42 2.81
N LEU A 671 25.21 -22.58 3.03
CA LEU A 671 24.21 -22.69 1.97
C LEU A 671 24.11 -21.39 1.15
N ARG A 672 24.08 -20.22 1.79
CA ARG A 672 24.01 -18.92 1.10
C ARG A 672 25.25 -18.69 0.22
N CYS A 673 26.45 -18.95 0.74
CA CYS A 673 27.66 -18.80 -0.06
C CYS A 673 27.77 -19.84 -1.19
N ILE A 674 27.39 -21.10 -0.95
CA ILE A 674 27.35 -22.13 -2.00
C ILE A 674 26.34 -21.72 -3.09
N ALA A 675 25.16 -21.23 -2.71
CA ALA A 675 24.17 -20.72 -3.65
C ALA A 675 24.71 -19.51 -4.43
N GLY A 676 25.40 -18.58 -3.77
CA GLY A 676 26.06 -17.44 -4.40
C GLY A 676 27.10 -17.85 -5.44
N ILE A 677 27.94 -18.85 -5.14
CA ILE A 677 28.89 -19.42 -6.11
C ILE A 677 28.15 -19.97 -7.33
N GLY A 678 27.09 -20.75 -7.11
CA GLY A 678 26.28 -21.29 -8.20
C GLY A 678 25.59 -20.20 -9.04
N ARG A 679 25.17 -19.08 -8.44
CA ARG A 679 24.65 -17.92 -9.19
C ARG A 679 25.74 -17.24 -10.01
N GLY A 680 26.96 -17.12 -9.49
CA GLY A 680 28.09 -16.56 -10.23
C GLY A 680 28.51 -17.41 -11.43
N LEU A 681 28.29 -18.72 -11.39
CA LEU A 681 28.65 -19.62 -12.50
C LEU A 681 27.68 -19.62 -13.69
N ARG A 682 26.61 -18.83 -13.60
CA ARG A 682 25.68 -18.63 -14.72
C ARG A 682 26.39 -17.86 -15.83
N SER A 683 26.21 -18.27 -17.09
CA SER A 683 26.71 -17.51 -18.23
C SER A 683 25.83 -16.27 -18.48
N ASP A 684 26.35 -15.03 -18.49
CA ASP A 684 25.55 -13.89 -19.02
C ASP A 684 25.33 -14.06 -20.52
N GLN A 685 24.29 -14.79 -20.89
CA GLN A 685 23.55 -14.44 -22.08
C GLN A 685 22.46 -13.47 -21.62
N ASP A 686 22.71 -12.17 -21.77
CA ASP A 686 21.70 -11.10 -21.67
C ASP A 686 20.63 -11.16 -22.80
N GLY A 687 20.62 -12.23 -23.58
CA GLY A 687 19.47 -12.56 -24.42
C GLY A 687 18.40 -13.17 -23.53
N ILE A 688 17.20 -12.57 -23.54
CA ILE A 688 15.92 -13.22 -23.22
C ILE A 688 16.10 -14.74 -23.34
N ILE A 689 15.97 -15.47 -22.23
CA ILE A 689 15.89 -16.93 -22.29
C ILE A 689 14.65 -17.21 -23.14
N ASP A 690 14.87 -17.42 -24.42
CA ASP A 690 13.84 -17.86 -25.32
C ASP A 690 13.56 -19.31 -24.92
N LEU A 691 12.63 -19.46 -23.99
CA LEU A 691 12.12 -20.73 -23.50
C LEU A 691 11.44 -21.52 -24.65
N GLU A 692 11.26 -20.92 -25.83
CA GLU A 692 10.78 -21.53 -27.07
C GLU A 692 11.89 -21.83 -28.09
N SER A 693 13.14 -21.39 -27.86
CA SER A 693 14.25 -21.67 -28.78
C SER A 693 14.63 -23.16 -28.77
N GLU A 694 14.61 -23.78 -29.95
CA GLU A 694 15.02 -25.18 -30.17
C GLU A 694 16.56 -25.35 -30.22
N GLU A 695 17.35 -24.29 -29.97
CA GLU A 695 18.80 -24.33 -30.08
C GLU A 695 19.42 -25.08 -28.88
N THR A 696 19.80 -26.32 -29.17
CA THR A 696 20.47 -27.25 -28.28
C THR A 696 21.88 -26.76 -27.93
N ALA A 697 22.06 -26.22 -26.73
CA ALA A 697 23.35 -26.28 -26.07
C ALA A 697 23.69 -27.75 -25.75
N SER A 698 24.93 -28.17 -25.96
CA SER A 698 25.39 -29.53 -25.65
C SER A 698 25.17 -29.83 -24.16
N THR A 699 24.17 -30.66 -23.85
CA THR A 699 23.80 -31.16 -22.50
C THR A 699 24.82 -32.14 -21.91
N ASP A 700 26.08 -32.08 -22.33
CA ASP A 700 27.09 -33.04 -21.90
C ASP A 700 27.77 -32.55 -20.62
N ASN A 701 27.10 -32.71 -19.48
CA ASN A 701 27.64 -32.40 -18.16
C ASN A 701 28.52 -33.54 -17.59
N THR A 702 28.96 -34.48 -18.43
CA THR A 702 29.65 -35.71 -17.99
C THR A 702 30.95 -35.44 -17.22
N PHE A 703 31.67 -34.36 -17.54
CA PHE A 703 32.86 -33.95 -16.80
C PHE A 703 32.54 -33.72 -15.32
N TRP A 704 31.56 -32.85 -15.02
CA TRP A 704 31.18 -32.52 -13.65
C TRP A 704 30.48 -33.68 -12.94
N GLU A 705 29.71 -34.50 -13.65
CA GLU A 705 29.13 -35.74 -13.09
C GLU A 705 30.19 -36.72 -12.58
N ALA A 706 31.35 -36.76 -13.23
CA ALA A 706 32.48 -37.60 -12.79
C ALA A 706 33.41 -36.89 -11.78
N HIS A 707 33.32 -35.56 -11.64
CA HIS A 707 34.23 -34.78 -10.83
C HIS A 707 33.84 -34.75 -9.34
N ASP A 708 34.84 -34.72 -8.46
CA ASP A 708 34.65 -34.78 -7.00
C ASP A 708 33.82 -33.61 -6.44
N VAL A 709 33.91 -32.43 -7.06
CA VAL A 709 33.17 -31.21 -6.66
C VAL A 709 31.66 -31.43 -6.67
N GLN A 710 31.09 -32.05 -7.71
CA GLN A 710 29.65 -32.31 -7.75
C GLN A 710 29.25 -33.39 -6.74
N GLN A 711 30.09 -34.39 -6.52
CA GLN A 711 29.86 -35.41 -5.50
C GLN A 711 29.83 -34.80 -4.09
N GLN A 712 30.79 -33.91 -3.79
CA GLN A 712 30.84 -33.19 -2.52
C GLN A 712 29.65 -32.24 -2.35
N LEU A 713 29.21 -31.55 -3.41
CA LEU A 713 28.01 -30.71 -3.38
C LEU A 713 26.76 -31.54 -3.05
N CYS A 714 26.58 -32.69 -3.72
CA CYS A 714 25.49 -33.61 -3.42
C CYS A 714 25.55 -34.11 -1.97
N GLN A 715 26.74 -34.47 -1.48
CA GLN A 715 26.94 -34.93 -0.11
C GLN A 715 26.63 -33.82 0.91
N CYS A 716 27.02 -32.57 0.63
CA CYS A 716 26.72 -31.43 1.48
C CYS A 716 25.22 -31.17 1.59
N LEU A 717 24.50 -31.24 0.48
CA LEU A 717 23.04 -31.10 0.51
C LEU A 717 22.38 -32.27 1.28
N MET A 718 22.89 -33.50 1.15
CA MET A 718 22.35 -34.69 1.84
C MET A 718 22.46 -34.58 3.37
N VAL A 719 23.45 -33.83 3.89
CA VAL A 719 23.59 -33.58 5.34
C VAL A 719 22.33 -32.99 5.94
N TYR A 720 21.64 -32.10 5.21
CA TYR A 720 20.43 -31.43 5.69
C TYR A 720 19.18 -32.32 5.61
N LEU A 721 19.23 -33.45 4.90
CA LEU A 721 18.13 -34.44 4.87
C LEU A 721 18.24 -35.52 5.96
N ASP A 722 19.42 -35.72 6.54
CA ASP A 722 19.71 -36.81 7.48
C ASP A 722 19.85 -36.32 8.92
N GLY A 723 18.71 -36.16 9.61
CA GLY A 723 18.67 -35.85 11.05
C GLY A 723 19.07 -34.43 11.44
N PHE A 724 19.11 -33.50 10.49
CA PHE A 724 19.38 -32.08 10.74
C PHE A 724 18.09 -31.33 11.14
N PRO A 725 18.11 -30.42 12.13
CA PRO A 725 16.94 -29.63 12.51
C PRO A 725 16.61 -28.60 11.42
N LEU A 726 15.62 -28.89 10.57
CA LEU A 726 15.20 -27.99 9.49
C LEU A 726 14.34 -26.83 10.03
N ASP A 727 14.68 -25.62 9.59
CA ASP A 727 13.88 -24.41 9.75
C ASP A 727 13.68 -23.73 8.38
N HIS A 728 12.96 -22.61 8.36
CA HIS A 728 12.75 -21.84 7.13
C HIS A 728 14.07 -21.43 6.46
N THR A 729 15.06 -20.94 7.23
CA THR A 729 16.30 -20.39 6.66
C THR A 729 17.17 -21.45 5.99
N ILE A 730 17.26 -22.64 6.59
CA ILE A 730 18.01 -23.77 6.02
C ILE A 730 17.29 -24.35 4.80
N VAL A 731 15.96 -24.50 4.85
CA VAL A 731 15.20 -24.97 3.68
C VAL A 731 15.31 -23.98 2.51
N GLU A 732 15.28 -22.67 2.80
CA GLU A 732 15.51 -21.64 1.80
C GLU A 732 16.91 -21.72 1.20
N GLY A 733 17.95 -21.83 2.03
CA GLY A 733 19.33 -22.01 1.57
C GLY A 733 19.50 -23.24 0.66
N VAL A 734 18.93 -24.39 1.04
CA VAL A 734 18.93 -25.61 0.19
C VAL A 734 18.22 -25.35 -1.13
N CYS A 735 17.04 -24.73 -1.09
CA CYS A 735 16.28 -24.38 -2.28
C CYS A 735 17.05 -23.45 -3.21
N GLU A 736 17.78 -22.46 -2.68
CA GLU A 736 18.60 -21.55 -3.48
C GLU A 736 19.76 -22.26 -4.18
N VAL A 737 20.42 -23.21 -3.51
CA VAL A 737 21.45 -24.05 -4.13
C VAL A 737 20.87 -24.87 -5.29
N LEU A 738 19.68 -25.46 -5.11
CA LEU A 738 19.00 -26.20 -6.19
C LEU A 738 18.64 -25.27 -7.37
N ARG A 739 18.09 -24.09 -7.08
CA ARG A 739 17.73 -23.10 -8.12
C ARG A 739 18.94 -22.56 -8.88
N ALA A 740 20.12 -22.52 -8.26
CA ALA A 740 21.35 -22.13 -8.94
C ALA A 740 21.60 -23.00 -10.17
N GLY A 741 21.39 -24.32 -10.03
CA GLY A 741 21.56 -25.31 -11.09
C GLY A 741 20.51 -25.30 -12.20
N PHE A 742 19.29 -24.80 -11.96
CA PHE A 742 18.22 -24.79 -12.98
C PHE A 742 18.51 -23.87 -14.15
N THR A 743 19.37 -22.88 -13.94
CA THR A 743 19.77 -21.85 -14.90
C THR A 743 21.21 -22.03 -15.38
N GLU A 744 21.95 -22.99 -14.82
CA GLU A 744 23.32 -23.30 -15.24
C GLU A 744 23.28 -24.25 -16.45
N MET A 745 24.06 -23.97 -17.49
CA MET A 745 24.03 -24.77 -18.73
C MET A 745 24.82 -26.07 -18.58
N ASN A 746 26.10 -25.96 -18.19
CA ASN A 746 27.01 -27.05 -17.88
C ASN A 746 27.82 -26.62 -16.66
N GLY A 747 27.89 -27.45 -15.63
CA GLY A 747 28.54 -27.08 -14.37
C GLY A 747 28.20 -27.99 -13.18
N PRO A 748 28.85 -27.75 -12.03
CA PRO A 748 28.70 -28.60 -10.85
C PRO A 748 27.31 -28.51 -10.20
N PHE A 749 26.53 -27.44 -10.40
CA PHE A 749 25.20 -27.27 -9.81
C PHE A 749 24.09 -27.90 -10.66
N VAL A 750 24.37 -28.33 -11.90
CA VAL A 750 23.43 -29.10 -12.73
C VAL A 750 23.27 -30.52 -12.17
N LEU A 751 22.38 -30.67 -11.18
CA LEU A 751 22.09 -31.93 -10.49
C LEU A 751 21.11 -32.81 -11.28
N LYS A 752 21.15 -34.13 -11.03
CA LYS A 752 20.20 -35.08 -11.61
C LYS A 752 18.76 -34.80 -11.15
N PRO A 753 17.75 -34.85 -12.04
CA PRO A 753 16.33 -34.63 -11.69
C PRO A 753 15.84 -35.44 -10.49
N ALA A 754 16.20 -36.71 -10.42
CA ALA A 754 15.85 -37.59 -9.31
C ALA A 754 16.35 -37.08 -7.95
N ASN A 755 17.55 -36.48 -7.89
CA ASN A 755 18.08 -35.92 -6.65
C ASN A 755 17.27 -34.69 -6.22
N ILE A 756 16.93 -33.80 -7.16
CA ILE A 756 16.13 -32.59 -6.89
C ILE A 756 14.74 -32.98 -6.35
N ALA A 757 14.08 -33.93 -7.01
CA ALA A 757 12.78 -34.44 -6.55
C ALA A 757 12.88 -35.09 -5.16
N LEU A 758 13.95 -35.86 -4.91
CA LEU A 758 14.19 -36.46 -3.60
C LEU A 758 14.34 -35.39 -2.50
N TYR A 759 15.12 -34.33 -2.74
CA TYR A 759 15.26 -33.23 -1.78
C TYR A 759 13.91 -32.59 -1.45
N LEU A 760 13.18 -32.15 -2.48
CA LEU A 760 11.93 -31.43 -2.31
C LEU A 760 10.85 -32.27 -1.61
N THR A 761 10.82 -33.58 -1.87
CA THR A 761 9.85 -34.49 -1.25
C THR A 761 10.24 -34.96 0.15
N SER A 762 11.52 -34.81 0.54
CA SER A 762 12.04 -35.18 1.86
C SER A 762 11.84 -34.07 2.90
N ILE A 763 11.53 -32.84 2.49
CA ILE A 763 11.22 -31.74 3.41
C ILE A 763 9.92 -32.08 4.17
N PRO A 764 9.91 -32.02 5.52
CA PRO A 764 8.73 -32.32 6.31
C PRO A 764 7.56 -31.39 6.00
N LEU A 765 6.38 -31.98 5.83
CA LEU A 765 5.11 -31.26 5.70
C LEU A 765 4.83 -30.47 6.98
N GLY A 766 4.58 -29.17 6.87
CA GLY A 766 4.31 -28.30 8.02
C GLY A 766 5.55 -27.69 8.67
N THR A 767 6.72 -27.72 8.02
CA THR A 767 7.84 -26.86 8.42
C THR A 767 7.41 -25.40 8.24
N ALA A 768 7.16 -24.69 9.34
CA ALA A 768 6.58 -23.34 9.33
C ALA A 768 7.37 -22.38 8.44
N GLY A 769 6.69 -21.66 7.54
CA GLY A 769 7.30 -20.71 6.61
C GLY A 769 8.04 -21.31 5.41
N ALA A 770 8.25 -22.63 5.34
CA ALA A 770 9.08 -23.25 4.30
C ALA A 770 8.29 -23.78 3.10
N ALA A 771 6.96 -23.85 3.21
CA ALA A 771 6.11 -24.43 2.19
C ALA A 771 6.13 -23.62 0.89
N ASP A 772 6.09 -22.28 1.00
CA ASP A 772 6.14 -21.41 -0.16
C ASP A 772 7.44 -21.52 -0.94
N VAL A 773 8.57 -21.50 -0.23
CA VAL A 773 9.89 -21.59 -0.83
C VAL A 773 10.09 -22.95 -1.51
N THR A 774 9.64 -24.04 -0.87
CA THR A 774 9.74 -25.41 -1.40
C THR A 774 8.88 -25.57 -2.66
N MET A 775 7.61 -25.17 -2.60
CA MET A 775 6.67 -25.27 -3.73
C MET A 775 7.03 -24.31 -4.87
N GLY A 776 7.61 -23.15 -4.54
CA GLY A 776 8.23 -22.23 -5.50
C GLY A 776 9.39 -22.89 -6.25
N THR A 777 10.31 -23.53 -5.52
CA THR A 777 11.45 -24.28 -6.11
C THR A 777 10.97 -25.45 -6.97
N ALA A 778 9.97 -26.20 -6.51
CA ALA A 778 9.34 -27.26 -7.30
C ALA A 778 8.73 -26.72 -8.60
N SER A 779 8.09 -25.53 -8.55
CA SER A 779 7.56 -24.86 -9.74
C SER A 779 8.68 -24.48 -10.72
N SER A 780 9.78 -23.90 -10.22
CA SER A 780 10.94 -23.53 -11.03
C SER A 780 11.64 -24.74 -11.66
N PHE A 781 11.71 -25.86 -10.92
CA PHE A 781 12.23 -27.12 -11.43
C PHE A 781 11.38 -27.67 -12.59
N LEU A 782 10.05 -27.66 -12.47
CA LEU A 782 9.19 -28.04 -13.59
C LEU A 782 9.34 -27.06 -14.77
N ALA A 783 9.44 -25.76 -14.49
CA ALA A 783 9.63 -24.75 -15.53
C ALA A 783 10.94 -24.94 -16.32
N SER A 784 12.03 -25.37 -15.69
CA SER A 784 13.33 -25.59 -16.37
C SER A 784 13.29 -26.76 -17.37
N TYR A 785 12.29 -27.65 -17.29
CA TYR A 785 12.09 -28.77 -18.22
C TYR A 785 10.83 -28.62 -19.08
N GLN A 786 10.20 -27.45 -19.13
CA GLN A 786 8.90 -27.27 -19.80
C GLN A 786 8.91 -27.55 -21.32
N SER A 787 10.08 -27.47 -21.97
CA SER A 787 10.26 -27.80 -23.39
C SER A 787 10.26 -29.32 -23.64
N LYS A 788 10.60 -30.12 -22.63
CA LYS A 788 10.67 -31.60 -22.68
C LYS A 788 10.06 -32.21 -21.41
N PRO A 789 8.76 -32.00 -21.14
CA PRO A 789 8.12 -32.41 -19.87
C PRO A 789 8.19 -33.92 -19.63
N MET A 790 8.25 -34.72 -20.70
CA MET A 790 8.37 -36.18 -20.63
C MET A 790 9.70 -36.68 -20.05
N LYS A 791 10.75 -35.85 -20.01
CA LYS A 791 12.05 -36.25 -19.41
C LYS A 791 11.99 -36.38 -17.89
N ILE A 792 11.05 -35.71 -17.24
CA ILE A 792 10.92 -35.64 -15.77
C ILE A 792 9.53 -36.10 -15.31
N GLN A 793 8.91 -37.03 -16.06
CA GLN A 793 7.55 -37.47 -15.80
C GLN A 793 7.39 -38.11 -14.41
N GLU A 794 8.37 -38.93 -14.01
CA GLU A 794 8.36 -39.61 -12.71
C GLU A 794 8.53 -38.61 -11.57
N GLU A 795 9.46 -37.66 -11.72
CA GLU A 795 9.73 -36.60 -10.75
C GLU A 795 8.53 -35.65 -10.59
N ALA A 796 7.89 -35.25 -11.69
CA ALA A 796 6.67 -34.44 -11.63
C ALA A 796 5.53 -35.18 -10.91
N ALA A 797 5.38 -36.49 -11.17
CA ALA A 797 4.39 -37.32 -10.46
C ALA A 797 4.70 -37.42 -8.95
N LEU A 798 5.98 -37.56 -8.57
CA LEU A 798 6.41 -37.59 -7.16
C LEU A 798 6.05 -36.29 -6.41
N LEU A 799 6.23 -35.13 -7.05
CA LEU A 799 5.86 -33.84 -6.47
C LEU A 799 4.34 -33.70 -6.29
N PHE A 800 3.53 -34.16 -7.25
CA PHE A 800 2.08 -34.20 -7.09
C PHE A 800 1.62 -35.16 -5.97
N VAL A 801 2.29 -36.30 -5.82
CA VAL A 801 2.05 -37.24 -4.72
C VAL A 801 2.44 -36.61 -3.37
N HIS A 802 3.49 -35.81 -3.30
CA HIS A 802 3.85 -35.08 -2.09
C HIS A 802 2.76 -34.07 -1.68
N VAL A 803 2.20 -33.31 -2.64
CA VAL A 803 1.05 -32.42 -2.39
C VAL A 803 -0.18 -33.21 -1.93
N TYR A 804 -0.43 -34.38 -2.50
CA TYR A 804 -1.50 -35.27 -2.03
C TYR A 804 -1.35 -35.62 -0.54
N TRP A 805 -0.13 -35.93 -0.09
CA TRP A 805 0.11 -36.27 1.31
C TRP A 805 -0.10 -35.05 2.22
N ALA A 806 0.30 -33.86 1.78
CA ALA A 806 0.00 -32.61 2.48
C ALA A 806 -1.50 -32.40 2.67
N PHE A 807 -2.28 -32.52 1.60
CA PHE A 807 -3.73 -32.34 1.64
C PHE A 807 -4.44 -33.43 2.46
N SER A 808 -3.95 -34.67 2.38
CA SER A 808 -4.48 -35.79 3.16
C SER A 808 -4.26 -35.57 4.66
N LEU A 809 -3.08 -35.10 5.06
CA LEU A 809 -2.76 -34.78 6.44
C LEU A 809 -3.65 -33.66 6.99
N MET A 810 -3.78 -32.56 6.26
CA MET A 810 -4.61 -31.41 6.66
C MET A 810 -6.11 -31.76 6.72
N SER A 811 -6.58 -32.63 5.82
CA SER A 811 -7.99 -33.05 5.80
C SER A 811 -8.34 -34.00 6.96
N GLN A 812 -7.38 -34.81 7.41
CA GLN A 812 -7.59 -35.80 8.46
C GLN A 812 -7.36 -35.23 9.87
N ASN A 813 -6.48 -34.22 10.00
CA ASN A 813 -6.12 -33.63 11.27
C ASN A 813 -6.26 -32.10 11.23
N ALA A 814 -7.29 -31.55 11.88
CA ALA A 814 -7.54 -30.11 11.93
C ALA A 814 -6.37 -29.30 12.55
N GLU A 815 -5.57 -29.92 13.43
CA GLU A 815 -4.39 -29.31 14.06
C GLU A 815 -3.26 -29.01 13.06
N TYR A 816 -3.19 -29.74 11.94
CA TYR A 816 -2.18 -29.55 10.90
C TYR A 816 -2.67 -28.66 9.74
N ASN A 817 -3.88 -28.10 9.83
CA ASN A 817 -4.43 -27.25 8.78
C ASN A 817 -3.71 -25.89 8.75
N ASP A 818 -2.69 -25.82 7.91
CA ASP A 818 -1.89 -24.61 7.69
C ASP A 818 -2.34 -23.90 6.39
N PRO A 819 -2.88 -22.67 6.48
CA PRO A 819 -3.23 -21.87 5.30
C PRO A 819 -2.06 -21.61 4.35
N GLU A 820 -0.83 -21.50 4.84
CA GLU A 820 0.36 -21.27 4.01
C GLU A 820 0.65 -22.50 3.13
N VAL A 821 0.68 -23.69 3.74
CA VAL A 821 0.88 -24.97 3.03
C VAL A 821 -0.21 -25.18 1.98
N SER A 822 -1.46 -24.88 2.34
CA SER A 822 -2.61 -24.94 1.42
C SER A 822 -2.42 -23.99 0.25
N ASN A 823 -2.12 -22.71 0.52
CA ASN A 823 -1.92 -21.68 -0.48
C ASN A 823 -0.80 -22.04 -1.47
N SER A 824 0.39 -22.36 -0.97
CA SER A 824 1.58 -22.61 -1.80
C SER A 824 1.48 -23.93 -2.58
N SER A 825 0.87 -24.97 -2.01
CA SER A 825 0.63 -26.22 -2.73
C SER A 825 -0.37 -26.05 -3.87
N ILE A 826 -1.45 -25.29 -3.65
CA ILE A 826 -2.44 -24.97 -4.70
C ILE A 826 -1.81 -24.08 -5.78
N ALA A 827 -0.98 -23.11 -5.40
CA ALA A 827 -0.26 -22.26 -6.33
C ALA A 827 0.72 -23.09 -7.21
N PHE A 828 1.46 -24.03 -6.63
CA PHE A 828 2.31 -24.97 -7.39
C PHE A 828 1.49 -25.79 -8.39
N LEU A 829 0.39 -26.40 -7.94
CA LEU A 829 -0.50 -27.15 -8.84
C LEU A 829 -0.98 -26.26 -9.99
N THR A 830 -1.40 -25.03 -9.70
CA THR A 830 -1.86 -24.06 -10.70
C THR A 830 -0.79 -23.74 -11.74
N ARG A 831 0.44 -23.45 -11.30
CA ARG A 831 1.58 -23.15 -12.20
C ARG A 831 1.98 -24.36 -13.06
N SER A 832 1.75 -25.58 -12.59
CA SER A 832 2.06 -26.81 -13.34
C SER A 832 1.06 -27.11 -14.48
N LEU A 833 -0.17 -26.59 -14.42
CA LEU A 833 -1.25 -26.95 -15.35
C LEU A 833 -0.90 -26.77 -16.85
N PRO A 834 -0.28 -25.68 -17.32
CA PRO A 834 -0.10 -25.45 -18.75
C PRO A 834 0.67 -26.56 -19.49
N LYS A 835 1.66 -27.19 -18.83
CA LYS A 835 2.54 -28.20 -19.45
C LYS A 835 2.48 -29.58 -18.79
N TYR A 836 2.05 -29.68 -17.53
CA TYR A 836 2.07 -30.92 -16.74
C TYR A 836 0.66 -31.45 -16.38
N HIS A 837 -0.41 -30.84 -16.90
CA HIS A 837 -1.77 -31.30 -16.60
C HIS A 837 -2.01 -32.77 -17.01
N GLU A 838 -1.48 -33.25 -18.15
CA GLU A 838 -1.68 -34.65 -18.55
C GLU A 838 -1.14 -35.63 -17.49
N ILE A 839 0.00 -35.30 -16.88
CA ILE A 839 0.58 -36.09 -15.79
C ILE A 839 -0.32 -36.01 -14.56
N LEU A 840 -0.69 -34.82 -14.09
CA LEU A 840 -1.57 -34.64 -12.92
C LEU A 840 -2.91 -35.39 -13.08
N PHE A 841 -3.58 -35.24 -14.23
CA PHE A 841 -4.87 -35.88 -14.50
C PHE A 841 -4.74 -37.38 -14.85
N SER A 842 -3.53 -37.92 -15.01
CA SER A 842 -3.31 -39.37 -15.12
C SER A 842 -3.27 -40.10 -13.77
N LEU A 843 -3.08 -39.38 -12.66
CA LEU A 843 -2.94 -39.93 -11.30
C LEU A 843 -4.28 -40.35 -10.67
N THR A 844 -4.97 -41.30 -11.30
CA THR A 844 -6.30 -41.79 -10.86
C THR A 844 -6.24 -43.00 -9.92
N SER A 845 -5.04 -43.52 -9.64
CA SER A 845 -4.83 -44.61 -8.68
C SER A 845 -4.54 -44.10 -7.27
N ALA A 846 -4.60 -44.99 -6.28
CA ALA A 846 -4.06 -44.74 -4.95
C ALA A 846 -2.53 -44.54 -5.01
N PRO A 847 -1.94 -43.72 -4.11
CA PRO A 847 -0.50 -43.50 -4.07
C PRO A 847 0.28 -44.74 -3.61
N PRO A 848 1.57 -44.84 -3.95
CA PRO A 848 2.50 -45.75 -3.27
C PRO A 848 2.62 -45.37 -1.77
N PRO A 849 3.05 -46.30 -0.90
CA PRO A 849 3.17 -46.03 0.54
C PRO A 849 4.04 -44.78 0.81
N PRO A 850 3.66 -43.94 1.78
CA PRO A 850 4.38 -42.71 2.07
C PRO A 850 5.81 -43.01 2.53
N ALA A 851 6.73 -42.08 2.27
CA ALA A 851 8.06 -42.10 2.88
C ALA A 851 7.95 -42.09 4.42
N SER A 852 8.97 -42.63 5.10
CA SER A 852 8.93 -42.91 6.55
C SER A 852 8.57 -41.69 7.41
N HIS A 853 8.98 -40.48 7.03
CA HIS A 853 8.66 -39.25 7.75
C HIS A 853 7.18 -38.86 7.65
N ILE A 854 6.56 -39.06 6.49
CA ILE A 854 5.12 -38.82 6.27
C ILE A 854 4.29 -39.94 6.92
N ALA A 855 4.80 -41.18 6.91
CA ALA A 855 4.13 -42.34 7.50
C ALA A 855 3.95 -42.23 9.03
N VAL A 856 4.90 -41.60 9.73
CA VAL A 856 4.80 -41.34 11.18
C VAL A 856 3.66 -40.37 11.51
N ALA A 857 3.39 -39.39 10.63
CA ALA A 857 2.34 -38.38 10.86
C ALA A 857 0.91 -38.91 10.59
N LEU A 858 0.75 -39.98 9.80
CA LEU A 858 -0.56 -40.43 9.28
C LEU A 858 -1.24 -41.56 10.09
N ASN A 859 -0.76 -41.90 11.29
CA ASN A 859 -1.41 -42.83 12.23
C ASN A 859 -2.00 -44.11 11.58
N GLY A 860 -1.26 -44.79 10.70
CA GLY A 860 -1.43 -46.19 10.29
C GLY A 860 -2.77 -46.69 9.68
N ASN A 861 -3.84 -45.90 9.67
CA ASN A 861 -5.21 -46.35 9.33
C ASN A 861 -5.93 -45.47 8.29
N SER A 862 -5.20 -44.79 7.41
CA SER A 862 -5.81 -43.99 6.34
C SER A 862 -6.29 -44.88 5.18
N GLN A 863 -7.59 -44.89 4.89
CA GLN A 863 -8.12 -45.37 3.60
C GLN A 863 -7.50 -44.51 2.49
N THR A 864 -6.68 -45.09 1.62
CA THR A 864 -5.98 -44.36 0.55
C THR A 864 -6.94 -44.09 -0.61
N ALA A 865 -7.51 -42.89 -0.63
CA ALA A 865 -8.30 -42.40 -1.75
C ALA A 865 -7.39 -42.11 -2.98
N PRO A 866 -7.94 -42.14 -4.21
CA PRO A 866 -7.20 -41.76 -5.42
C PRO A 866 -6.53 -40.38 -5.31
N ILE A 867 -5.33 -40.26 -5.91
CA ILE A 867 -4.50 -39.05 -5.81
C ILE A 867 -5.24 -37.82 -6.34
N LEU A 868 -5.67 -37.87 -7.61
CA LEU A 868 -6.36 -36.77 -8.27
C LEU A 868 -7.63 -36.34 -7.54
N GLN A 869 -8.43 -37.32 -7.08
CA GLN A 869 -9.70 -37.05 -6.41
C GLN A 869 -9.47 -36.30 -5.08
N THR A 870 -8.46 -36.70 -4.32
CA THR A 870 -8.13 -36.04 -3.04
C THR A 870 -7.66 -34.60 -3.27
N ILE A 871 -6.84 -34.37 -4.29
CA ILE A 871 -6.40 -33.02 -4.68
C ILE A 871 -7.59 -32.15 -5.05
N LEU A 872 -8.44 -32.60 -5.98
CA LEU A 872 -9.58 -31.80 -6.45
C LEU A 872 -10.62 -31.55 -5.35
N ASN A 873 -10.87 -32.52 -4.47
CA ASN A 873 -11.72 -32.36 -3.29
C ASN A 873 -11.18 -31.27 -2.35
N PHE A 874 -9.88 -31.33 -2.02
CA PHE A 874 -9.26 -30.36 -1.15
C PHE A 874 -9.34 -28.94 -1.72
N VAL A 875 -9.00 -28.76 -3.00
CA VAL A 875 -9.06 -27.43 -3.65
C VAL A 875 -10.49 -26.90 -3.72
N THR A 876 -11.48 -27.76 -3.99
CA THR A 876 -12.91 -27.36 -4.01
C THR A 876 -13.40 -26.95 -2.63
N ASN A 877 -13.01 -27.68 -1.58
CA ASN A 877 -13.37 -27.32 -0.20
C ASN A 877 -12.69 -26.01 0.22
N THR A 878 -11.44 -25.80 -0.19
CA THR A 878 -10.68 -24.57 0.09
C THR A 878 -11.31 -23.34 -0.58
N LEU A 879 -11.87 -23.48 -1.79
CA LEU A 879 -12.64 -22.44 -2.46
C LEU A 879 -13.86 -21.97 -1.63
N GLY A 880 -14.39 -22.86 -0.78
CA GLY A 880 -15.50 -22.59 0.14
C GLY A 880 -15.08 -22.16 1.54
N SER A 881 -13.77 -21.96 1.82
CA SER A 881 -13.26 -21.54 3.12
C SER A 881 -13.44 -20.03 3.36
N GLN A 882 -13.15 -19.56 4.58
CA GLN A 882 -13.14 -18.13 4.95
C GLN A 882 -11.74 -17.50 4.88
N GLU A 883 -10.71 -18.32 4.62
CA GLU A 883 -9.32 -17.87 4.55
C GLU A 883 -8.99 -17.29 3.16
N PRO A 884 -8.60 -16.02 3.05
CA PRO A 884 -8.55 -15.32 1.77
C PRO A 884 -7.45 -15.84 0.83
N LEU A 885 -6.25 -16.15 1.34
CA LEU A 885 -5.13 -16.56 0.47
C LEU A 885 -5.36 -17.94 -0.17
N PRO A 886 -5.67 -19.01 0.59
CA PRO A 886 -5.96 -20.32 0.00
C PRO A 886 -7.19 -20.28 -0.92
N LEU A 887 -8.23 -19.51 -0.58
CA LEU A 887 -9.41 -19.34 -1.42
C LEU A 887 -9.05 -18.72 -2.78
N ARG A 888 -8.25 -17.65 -2.78
CA ARG A 888 -7.82 -16.99 -4.03
C ARG A 888 -6.98 -17.93 -4.90
N SER A 889 -6.07 -18.69 -4.29
CA SER A 889 -5.29 -19.72 -5.00
C SER A 889 -6.18 -20.84 -5.55
N ALA A 890 -7.18 -21.30 -4.80
CA ALA A 890 -8.15 -22.29 -5.28
C ALA A 890 -8.99 -21.76 -6.46
N ALA A 891 -9.37 -20.48 -6.43
CA ALA A 891 -10.08 -19.83 -7.53
C ALA A 891 -9.21 -19.75 -8.80
N GLN A 892 -7.92 -19.40 -8.65
CA GLN A 892 -6.97 -19.41 -9.76
C GLN A 892 -6.74 -20.81 -10.33
N PHE A 893 -6.60 -21.83 -9.48
CA PHE A 893 -6.49 -23.23 -9.89
C PHE A 893 -7.67 -23.65 -10.76
N TRP A 894 -8.91 -23.45 -10.28
CA TRP A 894 -10.10 -23.83 -11.04
C TRP A 894 -10.27 -23.03 -12.32
N THR A 895 -9.91 -21.74 -12.31
CA THR A 895 -9.85 -20.93 -13.54
C THR A 895 -8.87 -21.51 -14.55
N GLY A 896 -7.69 -21.95 -14.09
CA GLY A 896 -6.69 -22.64 -14.90
C GLY A 896 -7.20 -23.97 -15.48
N VAL A 897 -7.78 -24.82 -14.64
CA VAL A 897 -8.34 -26.12 -15.05
C VAL A 897 -9.45 -25.96 -16.09
N LEU A 898 -10.38 -25.01 -15.89
CA LEU A 898 -11.45 -24.72 -16.84
C LEU A 898 -10.91 -24.14 -18.17
N ASN A 899 -9.72 -23.54 -18.15
CA ASN A 899 -9.08 -23.01 -19.35
C ASN A 899 -8.33 -24.05 -20.18
N LEU A 900 -8.01 -25.22 -19.62
CA LEU A 900 -7.26 -26.28 -20.30
C LEU A 900 -7.92 -26.71 -21.64
N PRO A 901 -7.12 -27.16 -22.62
CA PRO A 901 -7.62 -27.64 -23.91
C PRO A 901 -8.40 -28.95 -23.74
N SER A 902 -9.71 -28.85 -23.54
CA SER A 902 -10.64 -29.98 -23.63
C SER A 902 -11.09 -30.11 -25.09
N SER A 903 -10.51 -31.05 -25.85
CA SER A 903 -11.07 -31.40 -27.17
C SER A 903 -12.52 -31.84 -26.95
N THR A 904 -13.46 -31.14 -27.60
CA THR A 904 -14.90 -31.42 -27.50
C THR A 904 -15.28 -32.83 -27.95
N ASP A 905 -14.38 -33.55 -28.64
CA ASP A 905 -14.64 -34.86 -29.23
C ASP A 905 -13.88 -36.02 -28.57
N ALA A 906 -13.01 -35.78 -27.56
CA ALA A 906 -12.26 -36.84 -26.86
C ALA A 906 -12.49 -36.84 -25.34
N LEU A 907 -12.81 -38.01 -24.78
CA LEU A 907 -12.93 -38.26 -23.33
C LEU A 907 -11.55 -38.31 -22.64
N THR A 908 -10.90 -37.14 -22.51
CA THR A 908 -9.68 -37.01 -21.70
C THR A 908 -9.99 -37.13 -20.20
N ASN A 909 -8.99 -37.47 -19.39
CA ASN A 909 -9.16 -37.50 -17.93
C ASN A 909 -9.52 -36.11 -17.37
N THR A 910 -9.03 -35.04 -18.01
CA THR A 910 -9.36 -33.65 -17.69
C THR A 910 -10.84 -33.34 -17.90
N SER A 911 -11.43 -33.73 -19.03
CA SER A 911 -12.86 -33.47 -19.29
C SER A 911 -13.77 -34.26 -18.35
N ARG A 912 -13.37 -35.50 -17.99
CA ARG A 912 -14.06 -36.30 -16.98
C ARG A 912 -14.06 -35.64 -15.61
N ALA A 913 -12.91 -35.17 -15.15
CA ALA A 913 -12.77 -34.49 -13.87
C ALA A 913 -13.57 -33.18 -13.82
N ILE A 914 -13.55 -32.36 -14.87
CA ILE A 914 -14.35 -31.12 -14.93
C ILE A 914 -15.84 -31.45 -14.79
N HIS A 915 -16.33 -32.45 -15.52
CA HIS A 915 -17.74 -32.84 -15.46
C HIS A 915 -18.15 -33.37 -14.08
N GLU A 916 -17.28 -34.11 -13.40
CA GLU A 916 -17.52 -34.65 -12.06
C GLU A 916 -17.64 -33.54 -10.99
N TYR A 917 -16.79 -32.50 -11.07
CA TYR A 917 -16.72 -31.44 -10.04
C TYR A 917 -17.59 -30.22 -10.33
N LEU A 918 -18.10 -30.06 -11.57
CA LEU A 918 -18.96 -28.95 -11.96
C LEU A 918 -20.16 -28.70 -11.01
N PRO A 919 -20.88 -29.73 -10.51
CA PRO A 919 -21.98 -29.52 -9.56
C PRO A 919 -21.51 -28.90 -8.24
N SER A 920 -20.39 -29.40 -7.70
CA SER A 920 -19.83 -28.93 -6.41
C SER A 920 -19.30 -27.49 -6.53
N LEU A 921 -18.63 -27.16 -7.62
CA LEU A 921 -18.16 -25.79 -7.90
C LEU A 921 -19.31 -24.79 -7.97
N CYS A 922 -20.39 -25.12 -8.69
CA CYS A 922 -21.59 -24.29 -8.74
C CYS A 922 -22.18 -24.06 -7.34
N HIS A 923 -22.23 -25.09 -6.51
CA HIS A 923 -22.74 -24.99 -5.14
C HIS A 923 -21.87 -24.10 -4.26
N VAL A 924 -20.55 -24.30 -4.26
CA VAL A 924 -19.59 -23.49 -3.48
C VAL A 924 -19.65 -22.02 -3.90
N LEU A 925 -19.62 -21.74 -5.21
CA LEU A 925 -19.65 -20.37 -5.73
C LEU A 925 -20.95 -19.65 -5.36
N VAL A 926 -22.10 -20.29 -5.54
CA VAL A 926 -23.40 -19.68 -5.18
C VAL A 926 -23.46 -19.42 -3.68
N THR A 927 -23.05 -20.38 -2.86
CA THR A 927 -23.05 -20.27 -1.39
C THR A 927 -22.17 -19.10 -0.92
N GLN A 928 -20.97 -18.96 -1.51
CA GLN A 928 -20.06 -17.85 -1.20
C GLN A 928 -20.58 -16.49 -1.67
N LEU A 929 -21.05 -16.41 -2.93
CA LEU A 929 -21.53 -15.16 -3.53
C LEU A 929 -22.88 -14.68 -2.98
N SER A 930 -23.64 -15.56 -2.31
CA SER A 930 -24.85 -15.21 -1.55
C SER A 930 -24.56 -14.56 -0.18
N GLY A 931 -23.32 -14.10 0.07
CA GLY A 931 -22.98 -13.27 1.22
C GLY A 931 -22.08 -13.93 2.27
N LEU A 932 -21.52 -15.11 2.01
CA LEU A 932 -20.57 -15.74 2.93
C LEU A 932 -19.13 -15.28 2.73
N CYS A 933 -18.75 -14.87 1.51
CA CYS A 933 -17.39 -14.38 1.25
C CYS A 933 -17.21 -12.92 1.68
N ALA A 934 -15.96 -12.53 1.95
CA ALA A 934 -15.61 -11.12 2.12
C ALA A 934 -15.71 -10.37 0.77
N ARG A 935 -15.98 -9.07 0.85
CA ARG A 935 -16.18 -8.22 -0.32
C ARG A 935 -14.96 -8.19 -1.26
N SER A 936 -13.75 -8.31 -0.71
CA SER A 936 -12.49 -8.40 -1.47
C SER A 936 -12.38 -9.65 -2.35
N ASP A 937 -13.08 -10.74 -2.01
CA ASP A 937 -12.91 -12.04 -2.67
C ASP A 937 -13.93 -12.30 -3.78
N ILE A 938 -14.95 -11.43 -3.90
CA ILE A 938 -15.97 -11.48 -4.96
C ILE A 938 -15.31 -11.55 -6.34
N ASN A 939 -14.27 -10.75 -6.58
CA ASN A 939 -13.60 -10.69 -7.88
C ASN A 939 -13.00 -12.06 -8.28
N HIS A 940 -12.35 -12.75 -7.34
CA HIS A 940 -11.69 -14.03 -7.59
C HIS A 940 -12.70 -15.16 -7.84
N LEU A 941 -13.74 -15.25 -7.01
CA LEU A 941 -14.82 -16.23 -7.18
C LEU A 941 -15.61 -15.96 -8.48
N CYS A 942 -15.79 -14.69 -8.85
CA CYS A 942 -16.45 -14.31 -10.09
C CYS A 942 -15.69 -14.77 -11.33
N GLU A 943 -14.35 -14.80 -11.32
CA GLU A 943 -13.57 -15.33 -12.45
C GLU A 943 -13.86 -16.81 -12.72
N VAL A 944 -13.96 -17.64 -11.68
CA VAL A 944 -14.37 -19.05 -11.82
C VAL A 944 -15.78 -19.15 -12.42
N LEU A 945 -16.72 -18.36 -11.89
CA LEU A 945 -18.10 -18.32 -12.38
C LEU A 945 -18.17 -17.88 -13.87
N LYS A 946 -17.42 -16.85 -14.26
CA LYS A 946 -17.32 -16.38 -15.65
C LYS A 946 -16.86 -17.51 -16.57
N LYS A 947 -15.84 -18.28 -16.18
CA LYS A 947 -15.35 -19.42 -16.97
C LYS A 947 -16.36 -20.55 -17.09
N ILE A 948 -17.06 -20.88 -16.00
CA ILE A 948 -18.14 -21.88 -16.01
C ILE A 948 -19.25 -21.47 -16.98
N ILE A 949 -19.69 -20.21 -16.94
CA ILE A 949 -20.76 -19.70 -17.82
C ILE A 949 -20.29 -19.64 -19.26
N PHE A 950 -19.07 -19.17 -19.52
CA PHE A 950 -18.57 -18.99 -20.88
C PHE A 950 -18.33 -20.31 -21.59
N LYS A 951 -17.72 -21.30 -20.91
CA LYS A 951 -17.34 -22.58 -21.54
C LYS A 951 -18.35 -23.72 -21.34
N PHE A 952 -19.09 -23.74 -20.23
CA PHE A 952 -19.93 -24.88 -19.81
C PHE A 952 -21.41 -24.52 -19.59
N GLN A 953 -21.89 -23.42 -20.19
CA GLN A 953 -23.25 -22.87 -19.97
C GLN A 953 -24.37 -23.93 -19.94
N GLY A 954 -24.38 -24.84 -20.92
CA GLY A 954 -25.43 -25.85 -21.07
C GLY A 954 -25.49 -26.84 -19.89
N GLN A 955 -24.33 -27.25 -19.37
CA GLN A 955 -24.21 -28.18 -18.25
C GLN A 955 -24.31 -27.44 -16.90
N ALA A 956 -23.80 -26.20 -16.82
CA ALA A 956 -23.77 -25.43 -15.58
C ALA A 956 -25.13 -24.89 -15.15
N ARG A 957 -26.01 -24.53 -16.10
CA ARG A 957 -27.34 -23.96 -15.82
C ARG A 957 -28.17 -24.77 -14.81
N PRO A 958 -28.40 -26.09 -14.98
CA PRO A 958 -29.18 -26.86 -14.00
C PRO A 958 -28.53 -26.87 -12.61
N HIS A 959 -27.20 -26.93 -12.52
CA HIS A 959 -26.47 -26.94 -11.26
C HIS A 959 -26.53 -25.59 -10.52
N LEU A 960 -26.42 -24.47 -11.25
CA LEU A 960 -26.58 -23.12 -10.68
C LEU A 960 -28.01 -22.90 -10.17
N THR A 961 -29.02 -23.35 -10.93
CA THR A 961 -30.44 -23.30 -10.50
C THR A 961 -30.64 -24.09 -9.20
N ALA A 962 -30.16 -25.34 -9.15
CA ALA A 962 -30.28 -26.18 -7.96
C ALA A 962 -29.56 -25.59 -6.75
N SER A 963 -28.37 -25.00 -6.96
CA SER A 963 -27.58 -24.38 -5.91
C SER A 963 -28.26 -23.12 -5.35
N LEU A 964 -28.80 -22.25 -6.21
CA LEU A 964 -29.54 -21.06 -5.77
C LEU A 964 -30.82 -21.39 -5.00
N ALA A 965 -31.47 -22.51 -5.32
CA ALA A 965 -32.62 -23.01 -4.57
C ALA A 965 -32.24 -23.52 -3.17
N SER A 966 -30.98 -23.94 -2.96
CA SER A 966 -30.50 -24.50 -1.69
C SER A 966 -30.05 -23.45 -0.66
N VAL A 967 -29.70 -22.23 -1.10
CA VAL A 967 -29.21 -21.16 -0.20
C VAL A 967 -30.39 -20.36 0.38
N GLY A 968 -30.60 -20.39 1.69
CA GLY A 968 -31.64 -19.58 2.36
C GLY A 968 -31.22 -18.11 2.51
N GLY A 969 -32.06 -17.17 2.05
CA GLY A 969 -31.84 -15.73 2.26
C GLY A 969 -32.44 -15.20 3.57
N PRO A 970 -32.02 -14.01 4.05
CA PRO A 970 -32.58 -13.38 5.26
C PRO A 970 -34.09 -13.08 5.16
N ASN A 971 -34.66 -13.01 3.94
CA ASN A 971 -36.08 -12.76 3.69
C ASN A 971 -36.92 -14.03 3.40
N ASP A 972 -36.33 -15.24 3.42
CA ASP A 972 -36.99 -16.46 2.91
C ASP A 972 -37.83 -17.24 3.96
N GLN A 973 -38.30 -16.61 5.04
CA GLN A 973 -39.16 -17.30 6.04
C GLN A 973 -40.56 -17.68 5.51
N THR A 974 -40.92 -17.33 4.27
CA THR A 974 -42.29 -17.54 3.73
C THR A 974 -42.38 -18.28 2.39
N SER A 975 -41.30 -18.88 1.88
CA SER A 975 -41.35 -19.60 0.59
C SER A 975 -41.30 -21.12 0.76
N PRO A 976 -42.15 -21.89 0.03
CA PRO A 976 -42.12 -23.34 0.08
C PRO A 976 -40.78 -23.88 -0.44
N VAL A 977 -40.28 -24.93 0.22
CA VAL A 977 -39.02 -25.62 -0.10
C VAL A 977 -39.05 -26.08 -1.56
N GLY A 978 -38.16 -25.52 -2.40
CA GLY A 978 -37.93 -26.00 -3.77
C GLY A 978 -38.25 -25.03 -4.92
N THR A 979 -38.76 -23.83 -4.66
CA THR A 979 -38.97 -22.78 -5.70
C THR A 979 -38.00 -21.61 -5.53
N LEU A 980 -37.34 -21.16 -6.60
CA LEU A 980 -36.50 -19.96 -6.57
C LEU A 980 -37.35 -18.71 -6.28
N SER A 981 -36.88 -17.83 -5.40
CA SER A 981 -37.43 -16.47 -5.30
C SER A 981 -37.23 -15.70 -6.61
N LYS A 982 -38.16 -14.78 -6.94
CA LYS A 982 -38.10 -13.93 -8.14
C LYS A 982 -36.78 -13.18 -8.28
N GLU A 983 -36.16 -12.80 -7.17
CA GLU A 983 -34.87 -12.11 -7.14
C GLU A 983 -33.71 -13.04 -7.56
N LYS A 984 -33.73 -14.30 -7.10
CA LYS A 984 -32.74 -15.32 -7.47
C LYS A 984 -32.89 -15.74 -8.93
N GLU A 985 -34.11 -15.82 -9.45
CA GLU A 985 -34.36 -16.07 -10.88
C GLU A 985 -33.83 -14.93 -11.76
N ARG A 986 -34.07 -13.68 -11.35
CA ARG A 986 -33.56 -12.49 -12.05
C ARG A 986 -32.04 -12.46 -12.03
N PHE A 987 -31.41 -12.72 -10.88
CA PHE A 987 -29.96 -12.83 -10.76
C PHE A 987 -29.38 -13.87 -11.72
N LEU A 988 -29.93 -15.09 -11.71
CA LEU A 988 -29.47 -16.17 -12.59
C LEU A 988 -29.62 -15.81 -14.07
N ALA A 989 -30.74 -15.19 -14.47
CA ALA A 989 -30.97 -14.75 -15.84
C ALA A 989 -29.96 -13.68 -16.28
N MET A 990 -29.65 -12.72 -15.41
CA MET A 990 -28.67 -11.66 -15.67
C MET A 990 -27.24 -12.21 -15.77
N VAL A 991 -26.87 -13.11 -14.86
CA VAL A 991 -25.54 -13.76 -14.85
C VAL A 991 -25.33 -14.62 -16.10
N ILE A 992 -26.33 -15.40 -16.52
CA ILE A 992 -26.27 -16.18 -17.76
C ILE A 992 -26.26 -15.25 -18.99
N GLY A 993 -27.06 -14.18 -18.97
CA GLY A 993 -27.13 -13.19 -20.04
C GLY A 993 -25.82 -12.43 -20.26
N ALA A 994 -25.05 -12.21 -19.20
CA ALA A 994 -23.74 -11.55 -19.25
C ALA A 994 -22.65 -12.41 -19.92
N ARG A 995 -22.87 -13.73 -20.10
CA ARG A 995 -21.96 -14.67 -20.80
C ARG A 995 -20.50 -14.61 -20.33
N GLY A 996 -20.26 -14.28 -19.06
CA GLY A 996 -18.91 -14.18 -18.51
C GLY A 996 -18.14 -12.89 -18.87
N GLY A 997 -18.81 -11.86 -19.40
CA GLY A 997 -18.23 -10.53 -19.66
C GLY A 997 -18.03 -9.68 -18.38
N SER A 998 -17.55 -8.45 -18.56
CA SER A 998 -17.31 -7.48 -17.45
C SER A 998 -18.55 -7.22 -16.59
N THR A 999 -19.72 -7.16 -17.23
CA THR A 999 -21.02 -6.96 -16.58
C THR A 999 -21.39 -8.07 -15.59
N THR A 1000 -20.84 -9.28 -15.72
CA THR A 1000 -21.06 -10.39 -14.77
C THR A 1000 -20.67 -9.99 -13.36
N GLN A 1001 -19.60 -9.22 -13.22
CA GLN A 1001 -19.04 -8.82 -11.93
C GLN A 1001 -19.91 -7.79 -11.22
N GLU A 1002 -20.48 -6.84 -11.96
CA GLU A 1002 -21.43 -5.85 -11.44
C GLU A 1002 -22.72 -6.54 -10.94
N VAL A 1003 -23.24 -7.49 -11.72
CA VAL A 1003 -24.44 -8.26 -11.35
C VAL A 1003 -24.20 -9.06 -10.07
N VAL A 1004 -23.03 -9.73 -9.96
CA VAL A 1004 -22.65 -10.48 -8.76
C VAL A 1004 -22.48 -9.57 -7.54
N ARG A 1005 -21.84 -8.40 -7.70
CA ARG A 1005 -21.70 -7.43 -6.60
C ARG A 1005 -23.05 -6.90 -6.12
N SER A 1006 -23.93 -6.54 -7.04
CA SER A 1006 -25.29 -6.06 -6.72
C SER A 1006 -26.08 -7.12 -5.94
N TYR A 1007 -26.00 -8.38 -6.38
CA TYR A 1007 -26.62 -9.51 -5.68
C TYR A 1007 -26.01 -9.76 -4.29
N TRP A 1008 -24.68 -9.73 -4.16
CA TRP A 1008 -24.01 -9.89 -2.86
C TRP A 1008 -24.42 -8.79 -1.87
N VAL A 1009 -24.52 -7.53 -2.33
CA VAL A 1009 -25.00 -6.40 -1.52
C VAL A 1009 -26.47 -6.61 -1.10
N SER A 1010 -27.33 -7.10 -2.01
CA SER A 1010 -28.72 -7.40 -1.65
C SER A 1010 -28.84 -8.51 -0.60
N CYS A 1011 -27.89 -9.43 -0.54
CA CYS A 1011 -27.84 -10.49 0.48
C CYS A 1011 -27.30 -10.02 1.85
N ARG A 1012 -26.36 -9.06 1.89
CA ARG A 1012 -25.69 -8.59 3.14
C ARG A 1012 -26.26 -7.29 3.73
N GLY A 1013 -26.92 -6.46 2.93
CA GLY A 1013 -27.53 -5.19 3.33
C GLY A 1013 -26.76 -3.94 2.86
N ALA A 1014 -27.47 -2.81 2.77
CA ALA A 1014 -26.98 -1.55 2.16
C ALA A 1014 -25.74 -0.94 2.85
N GLY A 1015 -25.47 -1.30 4.11
CA GLY A 1015 -24.26 -0.87 4.83
C GLY A 1015 -22.93 -1.42 4.28
N PHE A 1016 -22.98 -2.37 3.34
CA PHE A 1016 -21.80 -2.95 2.69
C PHE A 1016 -21.60 -2.49 1.23
N ALA A 1017 -22.40 -1.52 0.76
CA ALA A 1017 -22.28 -0.94 -0.59
C ALA A 1017 -20.92 -0.23 -0.79
N TYR A 1018 -20.46 -0.08 -2.03
CA TYR A 1018 -19.22 0.62 -2.34
C TYR A 1018 -19.31 2.09 -1.92
N THR A 1019 -18.41 2.54 -1.04
CA THR A 1019 -18.11 3.95 -0.77
C THR A 1019 -17.46 4.59 -1.98
#